data_AF-A0A0N6ZTK4-F1
#
_entry.id   AF-A0A0N6ZTK4-F1
#
_cell.length_a   1.000
_cell.length_b   1.000
_cell.length_c   1.000
_cell.angle_alpha   90.00
_cell.angle_beta   90.00
_cell.angle_gamma   90.00
#
_symmetry.space_group_name_H-M   'P 1'
#
loop_
_entity.id
_entity.type
_entity.pdbx_description
1 polymer ?
#
loop_
_entity_poly.entity_id
_entity_poly.type
_entity_poly.pdbx_seq_one_letter_code
_entity_poly.pdbx_strand_id
1 'polypeptide(L)'
;MIDGAEAVLEGRRDLLRDVATAAFRAGLGVVAVTRSDGATRVREVVQSAATQADRPETVAQHVVSRLTLDERRQLAETFHTLIRFSADTRADWLVGRPGLVDVLLRAGTVTETSTLLSEADVFVAVWNGLVRNGEEYLPGGASPDEREQAVLAVARRALKLPDSPPAAGASLPRLRSDAVLRPPANPAFAAGDEFATDLMRDFALCRLFFIEGWEPLRKAGAPRWAIRAVRLACQAKLLAGDRAAAWRELHSEFRQLGEDEGERWTEVPMEALLTLGNAQTAIENVWDDLAADDHRGLKTLLRLADLRYITSTVADPFTLAPVVALTYCTDRDLGQNDAYPRGMGKTIRELVLAWLRGMARDTQGPDPLRQQVRDRVLAAHPERYDDFAVEALATLGPDTDEASEQWLRNTAAKAPSHLAAAVESLGAVFMARTHPRLLLDLTEAYYIHQPKRSRWGGGGLRDEGIRSHRHTGFGPPFAAWHFGPFYWLLHSLPGDALDMINRMLDHAAERRVRTLHQLSSNLDELDAPLEGISLDIPGIGPRHFVGDSHVWGWYRASTVGPYPCMSALMAVEQLADSLIAAGMPYERVVRLLLRGCNNLAMAGLVVGLLVRRLEDAGDLLDVWLTSPAVWGLESSRTTTEGHFHVRGPALDDVAGADRRTTPPREVAADLTQRAMVAGDQARLDALAEVADRLVATARAEAGDNSDGQLTRVQGWASLLRSENHPAYRTNDMVVLQYTPPAEVAEQFAPLAAQVAAGSEALRLQHTYGDYDNWPEKWQADALLADLALARKVASDPPLFGTLHPQDAPTAVAAAAVVSHARGLAVVPDDDLLWAADRLLTTPTTAPPGSRDDDSWVYPMAASGSAARALPSLLLAQFDHLGIAQDRIEQNTIALAALPDGIRTLFAAGCAPVWESPCEADKDTDTPCRRHQPLWAAVQAGLGGCRLGPWRSGNRQPEFLPPPYSDTLPAVPATDLLVNRLAMPIACTAAARSTTCLAEQATLLLPILMDAHRNGADHWMTEGYAGYDSPERELVVRTLITLAAAGSTEPLTTHLRTFADNANALQQLLHDAATLFTYDAPLRALLPAVWPLILTTTLDALDAGATLRADNSRWAEYAIAALLPTPQLRTSDLNPDDTLNRANRDWLAPSAISDATERWLDRARGEAKAADTLARFARTTPSTWQYATGLPWLEHVIDGRYDAFANHCWNVTGWLTELRETGLPGTAALSRWRRVVDGLAAAGDREAVELQRIDE
;
A
#
# COMPACT_ATOMS: atom_id res chain seq x y z
N MET A 1 -35.41 8.08 9.41
CA MET A 1 -34.92 6.81 9.98
C MET A 1 -35.60 5.68 9.22
N ILE A 2 -34.83 4.72 8.73
CA ILE A 2 -35.28 3.51 8.04
C ILE A 2 -34.86 2.35 8.93
N ASP A 3 -35.83 1.64 9.51
CA ASP A 3 -35.60 0.51 10.41
C ASP A 3 -35.77 -0.82 9.66
N GLY A 4 -34.96 -1.83 9.97
CA GLY A 4 -34.89 -3.10 9.24
C GLY A 4 -34.27 -2.99 7.85
N ALA A 5 -33.23 -2.17 7.69
CA ALA A 5 -32.59 -1.95 6.39
C ALA A 5 -31.88 -3.19 5.83
N GLU A 6 -31.62 -4.21 6.64
CA GLU A 6 -31.12 -5.54 6.24
C GLU A 6 -32.01 -6.25 5.21
N ALA A 7 -33.24 -5.78 5.00
CA ALA A 7 -34.10 -6.25 3.91
C ALA A 7 -33.44 -6.14 2.52
N VAL A 8 -32.34 -5.40 2.37
CA VAL A 8 -31.47 -5.45 1.19
C VAL A 8 -30.95 -6.86 0.89
N LEU A 9 -30.70 -7.70 1.90
CA LEU A 9 -30.30 -9.10 1.78
C LEU A 9 -31.45 -9.98 1.23
N GLU A 10 -32.69 -9.55 1.42
CA GLU A 10 -33.90 -10.20 0.91
C GLU A 10 -34.29 -9.73 -0.50
N GLY A 11 -33.42 -8.97 -1.17
CA GLY A 11 -33.65 -8.44 -2.51
C GLY A 11 -34.34 -7.08 -2.55
N ARG A 12 -34.43 -6.34 -1.42
CA ARG A 12 -35.01 -4.98 -1.38
C ARG A 12 -33.98 -3.87 -1.58
N ARG A 13 -32.85 -4.17 -2.26
CA ARG A 13 -31.75 -3.23 -2.53
C ARG A 13 -32.24 -1.95 -3.23
N ASP A 14 -32.98 -2.12 -4.31
CA ASP A 14 -33.44 -0.99 -5.14
C ASP A 14 -34.42 -0.10 -4.38
N LEU A 15 -35.30 -0.70 -3.58
CA LEU A 15 -36.23 0.04 -2.73
C LEU A 15 -35.50 0.93 -1.72
N LEU A 16 -34.50 0.40 -1.00
CA LEU A 16 -33.73 1.21 -0.05
C LEU A 16 -32.98 2.34 -0.76
N ARG A 17 -32.36 2.04 -1.91
CA ARG A 17 -31.66 3.04 -2.73
C ARG A 17 -32.60 4.16 -3.16
N ASP A 18 -33.75 3.82 -3.73
CA ASP A 18 -34.70 4.81 -4.26
C ASP A 18 -35.26 5.70 -3.14
N VAL A 19 -35.60 5.10 -1.99
CA VAL A 19 -36.08 5.85 -0.81
C VAL A 19 -34.99 6.76 -0.25
N ALA A 20 -33.75 6.27 -0.13
CA ALA A 20 -32.62 7.08 0.34
C ALA A 20 -32.30 8.22 -0.63
N THR A 21 -32.26 7.95 -1.93
CA THR A 21 -32.03 8.97 -2.98
C THR A 21 -33.12 10.03 -2.94
N ALA A 22 -34.38 9.64 -2.81
CA ALA A 22 -35.49 10.59 -2.67
C ALA A 22 -35.37 11.44 -1.41
N ALA A 23 -35.00 10.86 -0.27
CA ALA A 23 -34.79 11.57 0.99
C ALA A 23 -33.64 12.59 0.90
N PHE A 24 -32.51 12.19 0.32
CA PHE A 24 -31.37 13.08 0.10
C PHE A 24 -31.71 14.25 -0.83
N ARG A 25 -32.41 14.00 -1.94
CA ARG A 25 -32.89 15.05 -2.85
C ARG A 25 -33.89 15.99 -2.18
N ALA A 26 -34.65 15.50 -1.21
CA ALA A 26 -35.56 16.31 -0.40
C ALA A 26 -34.87 17.10 0.73
N GLY A 27 -33.54 17.03 0.83
CA GLY A 27 -32.77 17.75 1.85
C GLY A 27 -32.65 17.02 3.19
N LEU A 28 -33.20 15.80 3.33
CA LEU A 28 -33.24 15.06 4.59
C LEU A 28 -31.95 14.27 4.84
N GLY A 29 -31.66 13.99 6.12
CA GLY A 29 -30.65 13.00 6.53
C GLY A 29 -31.26 11.60 6.59
N VAL A 30 -30.47 10.58 6.24
CA VAL A 30 -30.89 9.17 6.28
C VAL A 30 -30.13 8.46 7.41
N VAL A 31 -30.88 7.86 8.33
CA VAL A 31 -30.36 6.93 9.33
C VAL A 31 -30.96 5.57 9.01
N ALA A 32 -30.13 4.63 8.55
CA ALA A 32 -30.54 3.25 8.28
C ALA A 32 -30.10 2.36 9.45
N VAL A 33 -31.07 1.76 10.13
CA VAL A 33 -30.84 0.81 11.22
C VAL A 33 -30.83 -0.58 10.64
N THR A 34 -29.79 -1.33 10.98
CA THR A 34 -29.63 -2.69 10.49
C THR A 34 -28.84 -3.54 11.46
N ARG A 35 -29.02 -4.85 11.34
CA ARG A 35 -28.18 -5.85 12.01
C ARG A 35 -26.73 -5.77 11.53
N SER A 36 -25.80 -6.26 12.36
CA SER A 36 -24.37 -6.22 12.06
C SER A 36 -23.98 -6.99 10.80
N ASP A 37 -24.72 -8.06 10.46
CA ASP A 37 -24.54 -8.84 9.23
C ASP A 37 -25.00 -8.07 7.97
N GLY A 38 -26.08 -7.30 8.06
CA GLY A 38 -26.55 -6.44 6.96
C GLY A 38 -25.81 -5.10 6.79
N ALA A 39 -24.98 -4.70 7.76
CA ALA A 39 -24.42 -3.35 7.87
C ALA A 39 -23.61 -2.90 6.65
N THR A 40 -22.70 -3.74 6.16
CA THR A 40 -21.85 -3.44 5.01
C THR A 40 -22.71 -3.15 3.78
N ARG A 41 -23.69 -4.01 3.51
CA ARG A 41 -24.56 -3.88 2.34
C ARG A 41 -25.47 -2.67 2.42
N VAL A 42 -26.02 -2.39 3.59
CA VAL A 42 -26.83 -1.19 3.82
C VAL A 42 -26.01 0.07 3.58
N ARG A 43 -24.77 0.11 4.10
CA ARG A 43 -23.86 1.25 3.91
C ARG A 43 -23.56 1.50 2.42
N GLU A 44 -23.24 0.47 1.65
CA GLU A 44 -23.02 0.57 0.20
C GLU A 44 -24.23 1.16 -0.52
N VAL A 45 -25.43 0.68 -0.18
CA VAL A 45 -26.67 1.13 -0.82
C VAL A 45 -26.97 2.59 -0.48
N VAL A 46 -26.78 2.99 0.78
CA VAL A 46 -26.97 4.38 1.21
C VAL A 46 -25.90 5.30 0.62
N GLN A 47 -24.65 4.85 0.52
CA GLN A 47 -23.57 5.61 -0.13
C GLN A 47 -23.86 5.81 -1.62
N SER A 48 -24.29 4.75 -2.33
CA SER A 48 -24.71 4.83 -3.72
C SER A 48 -25.86 5.83 -3.91
N ALA A 49 -26.83 5.83 -3.01
CA ALA A 49 -27.93 6.79 -3.02
C ALA A 49 -27.47 8.25 -2.77
N ALA A 50 -26.51 8.45 -1.87
CA ALA A 50 -25.91 9.76 -1.59
C ALA A 50 -25.19 10.32 -2.83
N THR A 51 -24.38 9.48 -3.50
CA THR A 51 -23.72 9.83 -4.76
C THR A 51 -24.72 10.18 -5.86
N GLN A 52 -25.84 9.44 -5.99
CA GLN A 52 -26.91 9.76 -6.96
C GLN A 52 -27.70 11.04 -6.65
N ALA A 53 -27.53 11.58 -5.45
CA ALA A 53 -28.15 12.82 -4.98
C ALA A 53 -27.12 13.96 -4.86
N ASP A 54 -25.94 13.84 -5.48
CA ASP A 54 -24.85 14.81 -5.46
C ASP A 54 -24.37 15.19 -4.04
N ARG A 55 -24.39 14.23 -3.12
CA ARG A 55 -23.86 14.35 -1.76
C ARG A 55 -22.63 13.45 -1.60
N PRO A 56 -21.40 13.98 -1.75
CA PRO A 56 -20.17 13.17 -1.73
C PRO A 56 -19.69 12.80 -0.31
N GLU A 57 -20.42 13.20 0.73
CA GLU A 57 -20.08 12.86 2.11
C GLU A 57 -20.07 11.35 2.34
N THR A 58 -19.12 10.88 3.13
CA THR A 58 -18.97 9.46 3.46
C THR A 58 -20.02 9.07 4.50
N VAL A 59 -20.75 7.97 4.27
CA VAL A 59 -21.76 7.47 5.21
C VAL A 59 -21.07 6.97 6.49
N ALA A 60 -21.35 7.64 7.61
CA ALA A 60 -20.85 7.24 8.92
C ALA A 60 -21.55 5.95 9.43
N GLN A 61 -20.78 5.07 10.07
CA GLN A 61 -21.28 3.85 10.71
C GLN A 61 -21.11 3.94 12.22
N HIS A 62 -22.16 3.59 12.97
CA HIS A 62 -22.13 3.49 14.41
C HIS A 62 -22.59 2.10 14.85
N VAL A 63 -21.74 1.38 15.59
CA VAL A 63 -22.07 0.05 16.12
C VAL A 63 -22.57 0.21 17.56
N VAL A 64 -23.82 -0.19 17.79
CA VAL A 64 -24.41 -0.22 19.14
C VAL A 64 -23.76 -1.37 19.92
N SER A 65 -23.02 -1.03 20.97
CA SER A 65 -22.28 -2.00 21.79
C SER A 65 -23.22 -2.79 22.72
N ARG A 66 -22.71 -3.92 23.25
CA ARG A 66 -23.39 -4.61 24.37
C ARG A 66 -23.52 -3.67 25.57
N LEU A 67 -24.49 -3.94 26.44
CA LEU A 67 -24.61 -3.19 27.69
C LEU A 67 -23.32 -3.26 28.51
N THR A 68 -22.90 -2.11 29.04
CA THR A 68 -21.78 -1.97 29.95
C THR A 68 -22.00 -2.73 31.26
N LEU A 69 -20.96 -2.89 32.07
CA LEU A 69 -21.10 -3.55 33.38
C LEU A 69 -22.12 -2.84 34.28
N ASP A 70 -22.12 -1.52 34.29
CA ASP A 70 -23.02 -0.72 35.13
C ASP A 70 -24.47 -0.78 34.61
N GLU A 71 -24.67 -0.73 33.30
CA GLU A 71 -26.00 -0.93 32.69
C GLU A 71 -26.54 -2.35 32.95
N ARG A 72 -25.68 -3.37 32.92
CA ARG A 72 -26.06 -4.75 33.26
C ARG A 72 -26.47 -4.90 34.72
N ARG A 73 -25.74 -4.26 35.64
CA ARG A 73 -26.13 -4.21 37.07
C ARG A 73 -27.48 -3.55 37.25
N GLN A 74 -27.71 -2.40 36.61
CA GLN A 74 -29.00 -1.71 36.64
C GLN A 74 -30.14 -2.58 36.10
N LEU A 75 -29.89 -3.35 35.03
CA LEU A 75 -30.86 -4.28 34.46
C LEU A 75 -31.23 -5.41 35.44
N ALA A 76 -30.24 -5.99 36.12
CA ALA A 76 -30.44 -7.04 37.12
C ALA A 76 -31.13 -6.52 38.41
N GLU A 77 -30.87 -5.27 38.80
CA GLU A 77 -31.57 -4.60 39.90
C GLU A 77 -33.04 -4.33 39.57
N THR A 78 -33.34 -3.97 38.32
CA THR A 78 -34.71 -3.71 37.86
C THR A 78 -35.53 -4.99 37.71
N PHE A 79 -34.93 -6.01 37.10
CA PHE A 79 -35.57 -7.31 36.88
C PHE A 79 -34.87 -8.37 37.72
N HIS A 80 -35.32 -8.55 38.97
CA HIS A 80 -34.70 -9.47 39.92
C HIS A 80 -34.57 -10.93 39.44
N THR A 81 -35.38 -11.34 38.46
CA THR A 81 -35.26 -12.64 37.79
C THR A 81 -33.91 -12.82 37.07
N LEU A 82 -33.20 -11.73 36.75
CA LEU A 82 -31.91 -11.74 36.05
C LEU A 82 -30.68 -11.81 36.97
N ILE A 83 -30.84 -11.63 38.29
CA ILE A 83 -29.72 -11.59 39.25
C ILE A 83 -28.83 -12.84 39.14
N ARG A 84 -29.44 -14.02 38.96
CA ARG A 84 -28.68 -15.28 38.81
C ARG A 84 -27.79 -15.28 37.57
N PHE A 85 -28.27 -14.75 36.44
CA PHE A 85 -27.47 -14.68 35.20
C PHE A 85 -26.37 -13.63 35.30
N SER A 86 -26.58 -12.54 36.04
CA SER A 86 -25.53 -11.55 36.28
C SER A 86 -24.41 -12.04 37.21
N ALA A 87 -24.67 -13.09 38.00
CA ALA A 87 -23.70 -13.70 38.91
C ALA A 87 -22.91 -14.85 38.26
N ASP A 88 -23.40 -15.42 37.16
CA ASP A 88 -22.74 -16.47 36.41
C ASP A 88 -21.95 -15.87 35.24
N THR A 89 -20.62 -15.97 35.29
CA THR A 89 -19.73 -15.49 34.23
C THR A 89 -20.02 -16.14 32.87
N ARG A 90 -20.63 -17.32 32.84
CA ARG A 90 -21.02 -18.01 31.59
C ARG A 90 -22.30 -17.47 30.97
N ALA A 91 -23.16 -16.82 31.76
CA ALA A 91 -24.39 -16.20 31.27
C ALA A 91 -24.23 -14.70 30.98
N ASP A 92 -23.04 -14.15 31.22
CA ASP A 92 -22.76 -12.72 31.10
C ASP A 92 -22.98 -12.17 29.68
N TRP A 93 -22.75 -13.01 28.66
CA TRP A 93 -23.00 -12.67 27.26
C TRP A 93 -24.48 -12.37 26.95
N LEU A 94 -25.41 -12.99 27.68
CA LEU A 94 -26.86 -12.88 27.49
C LEU A 94 -27.40 -11.57 28.05
N VAL A 95 -26.99 -11.22 29.28
CA VAL A 95 -27.46 -10.01 29.98
C VAL A 95 -27.03 -8.74 29.23
N GLY A 96 -25.92 -8.80 28.49
CA GLY A 96 -25.46 -7.72 27.62
C GLY A 96 -26.29 -7.48 26.35
N ARG A 97 -27.32 -8.31 26.06
CA ARG A 97 -28.13 -8.27 24.83
C ARG A 97 -29.61 -8.03 25.11
N PRO A 98 -30.08 -6.76 25.10
CA PRO A 98 -31.44 -6.39 25.50
C PRO A 98 -32.54 -7.15 24.76
N GLY A 99 -32.38 -7.42 23.46
CA GLY A 99 -33.38 -8.15 22.67
C GLY A 99 -33.59 -9.60 23.12
N LEU A 100 -32.53 -10.30 23.52
CA LEU A 100 -32.67 -11.67 24.06
C LEU A 100 -33.27 -11.64 25.47
N VAL A 101 -32.86 -10.67 26.28
CA VAL A 101 -33.40 -10.48 27.64
C VAL A 101 -34.90 -10.17 27.61
N ASP A 102 -35.34 -9.27 26.73
CA ASP A 102 -36.77 -8.92 26.58
C ASP A 102 -37.63 -10.14 26.25
N VAL A 103 -37.23 -10.94 25.27
CA VAL A 103 -38.00 -12.12 24.87
C VAL A 103 -37.99 -13.20 25.96
N LEU A 104 -36.88 -13.37 26.70
CA LEU A 104 -36.81 -14.26 27.85
C LEU A 104 -37.75 -13.81 28.98
N LEU A 105 -37.74 -12.51 29.33
CA LEU A 105 -38.62 -11.97 30.36
C LEU A 105 -40.10 -12.20 30.01
N ARG A 106 -40.47 -12.09 28.74
CA ARG A 106 -41.84 -12.38 28.25
C ARG A 106 -42.20 -13.87 28.31
N ALA A 107 -41.23 -14.76 28.13
CA ALA A 107 -41.44 -16.21 28.21
C ALA A 107 -41.77 -16.69 29.64
N GLY A 108 -41.48 -15.88 30.68
CA GLY A 108 -41.95 -16.08 32.06
C GLY A 108 -41.22 -17.17 32.87
N THR A 109 -40.65 -18.20 32.24
CA THR A 109 -40.01 -19.37 32.89
C THR A 109 -38.49 -19.29 32.99
N VAL A 110 -37.92 -18.09 33.11
CA VAL A 110 -36.46 -17.87 33.19
C VAL A 110 -35.84 -18.36 34.51
N THR A 111 -36.66 -18.70 35.51
CA THR A 111 -36.23 -18.89 36.91
C THR A 111 -35.76 -20.30 37.28
N GLU A 112 -36.00 -21.32 36.45
CA GLU A 112 -35.71 -22.72 36.80
C GLU A 112 -34.45 -23.31 36.16
N THR A 113 -34.00 -22.81 35.00
CA THR A 113 -32.84 -23.37 34.28
C THR A 113 -31.59 -22.51 34.50
N SER A 114 -30.68 -22.99 35.36
CA SER A 114 -29.40 -22.33 35.64
C SER A 114 -28.34 -22.48 34.52
N THR A 115 -28.75 -22.78 33.29
CA THR A 115 -27.85 -23.23 32.22
C THR A 115 -28.24 -22.67 30.84
N LEU A 116 -28.58 -21.39 30.74
CA LEU A 116 -28.72 -20.71 29.45
C LEU A 116 -27.32 -20.36 28.91
N LEU A 117 -26.66 -21.34 28.29
CA LEU A 117 -25.27 -21.22 27.85
C LEU A 117 -25.16 -20.78 26.38
N SER A 118 -26.25 -20.85 25.60
CA SER A 118 -26.29 -20.51 24.17
C SER A 118 -27.61 -19.90 23.70
N GLU A 119 -27.61 -19.33 22.48
CA GLU A 119 -28.84 -18.86 21.82
C GLU A 119 -29.86 -20.01 21.59
N ALA A 120 -29.41 -21.26 21.45
CA ALA A 120 -30.29 -22.42 21.32
C ALA A 120 -31.05 -22.73 22.63
N ASP A 121 -30.39 -22.55 23.78
CA ASP A 121 -31.06 -22.69 25.09
C ASP A 121 -32.11 -21.60 25.29
N VAL A 122 -31.78 -20.37 24.86
CA VAL A 122 -32.72 -19.24 24.84
C VAL A 122 -33.91 -19.55 23.93
N PHE A 123 -33.66 -20.08 22.73
CA PHE A 123 -34.71 -20.52 21.82
C PHE A 123 -35.65 -21.54 22.48
N VAL A 124 -35.13 -22.56 23.15
CA VAL A 124 -35.96 -23.57 23.84
C VAL A 124 -36.83 -22.93 24.91
N ALA A 125 -36.25 -22.06 25.76
CA ALA A 125 -36.99 -21.36 26.80
C ALA A 125 -38.10 -20.48 26.22
N VAL A 126 -37.79 -19.72 25.17
CA VAL A 126 -38.74 -18.83 24.49
C VAL A 126 -39.82 -19.62 23.76
N TRP A 127 -39.47 -20.69 23.06
CA TRP A 127 -40.45 -21.47 22.30
C TRP A 127 -41.47 -22.14 23.22
N ASN A 128 -41.02 -22.74 24.32
CA ASN A 128 -41.90 -23.40 25.28
C ASN A 128 -42.71 -22.39 26.10
N GLY A 129 -42.08 -21.33 26.61
CA GLY A 129 -42.72 -20.35 27.46
C GLY A 129 -43.63 -19.37 26.70
N LEU A 130 -43.14 -18.79 25.59
CA LEU A 130 -43.84 -17.73 24.87
C LEU A 130 -44.71 -18.25 23.71
N VAL A 131 -44.17 -19.10 22.84
CA VAL A 131 -44.92 -19.59 21.66
C VAL A 131 -45.96 -20.63 22.07
N ARG A 132 -45.55 -21.66 22.82
CA ARG A 132 -46.43 -22.72 23.33
C ARG A 132 -47.14 -22.36 24.64
N ASN A 133 -46.87 -21.19 25.22
CA ASN A 133 -47.55 -20.66 26.41
C ASN A 133 -47.47 -21.60 27.63
N GLY A 134 -46.32 -22.26 27.84
CA GLY A 134 -46.12 -23.16 28.99
C GLY A 134 -47.03 -24.39 28.98
N GLU A 135 -47.54 -24.79 27.83
CA GLU A 135 -48.60 -25.81 27.67
C GLU A 135 -49.93 -25.44 28.36
N GLU A 136 -50.13 -24.18 28.77
CA GLU A 136 -51.37 -23.74 29.39
C GLU A 136 -52.49 -23.58 28.34
N TYR A 137 -53.63 -24.21 28.62
CA TYR A 137 -54.83 -24.15 27.78
C TYR A 137 -56.03 -23.59 28.55
N LEU A 138 -56.44 -22.37 28.23
CA LEU A 138 -57.67 -21.77 28.75
C LEU A 138 -58.89 -22.25 27.95
N PRO A 139 -60.00 -22.64 28.60
CA PRO A 139 -61.22 -23.03 27.89
C PRO A 139 -61.70 -21.93 26.92
N GLY A 140 -61.79 -22.26 25.63
CA GLY A 140 -62.18 -21.32 24.57
C GLY A 140 -61.04 -20.48 23.98
N GLY A 141 -59.80 -20.65 24.45
CA GLY A 141 -58.59 -20.09 23.85
C GLY A 141 -57.96 -21.02 22.82
N ALA A 142 -56.90 -20.55 22.15
CA ALA A 142 -56.13 -21.38 21.23
C ALA A 142 -55.21 -22.36 21.97
N SER A 143 -55.11 -23.59 21.48
CA SER A 143 -54.21 -24.59 22.05
C SER A 143 -52.73 -24.26 21.80
N PRO A 144 -51.79 -24.79 22.61
CA PRO A 144 -50.35 -24.69 22.33
C PRO A 144 -50.00 -25.11 20.90
N ASP A 145 -50.61 -26.18 20.39
CA ASP A 145 -50.39 -26.67 19.03
C ASP A 145 -50.97 -25.73 17.96
N GLU A 146 -52.14 -25.15 18.18
CA GLU A 146 -52.73 -24.14 17.28
C GLU A 146 -51.90 -22.85 17.21
N ARG A 147 -51.26 -22.49 18.34
CA ARG A 147 -50.32 -21.36 18.39
C ARG A 147 -49.05 -21.67 17.60
N GLU A 148 -48.44 -22.84 17.84
CA GLU A 148 -47.25 -23.27 17.11
C GLU A 148 -47.50 -23.36 15.60
N GLN A 149 -48.60 -23.98 15.17
CA GLN A 149 -48.95 -24.10 13.75
C GLN A 149 -49.17 -22.74 13.07
N ALA A 150 -49.75 -21.76 13.77
CA ALA A 150 -49.91 -20.40 13.24
C ALA A 150 -48.55 -19.73 13.00
N VAL A 151 -47.59 -19.88 13.92
CA VAL A 151 -46.24 -19.34 13.79
C VAL A 151 -45.48 -20.03 12.64
N LEU A 152 -45.57 -21.36 12.51
CA LEU A 152 -44.94 -22.11 11.43
C LEU A 152 -45.53 -21.77 10.05
N ALA A 153 -46.83 -21.50 9.96
CA ALA A 153 -47.46 -21.03 8.72
C ALA A 153 -46.90 -19.67 8.26
N VAL A 154 -46.62 -18.75 9.20
CA VAL A 154 -45.94 -17.48 8.89
C VAL A 154 -44.49 -17.73 8.44
N ALA A 155 -43.77 -18.67 9.08
CA ALA A 155 -42.41 -19.05 8.71
C ALA A 155 -42.30 -19.60 7.27
N ARG A 156 -43.19 -20.53 6.88
CA ARG A 156 -43.23 -21.09 5.51
C ARG A 156 -43.45 -20.01 4.44
N ARG A 157 -44.33 -19.05 4.73
CA ARG A 157 -44.58 -17.90 3.85
C ARG A 157 -43.39 -16.94 3.80
N ALA A 158 -42.68 -16.73 4.91
CA ALA A 158 -41.46 -15.91 4.92
C ALA A 158 -40.37 -16.51 4.00
N LEU A 159 -40.25 -17.84 3.96
CA LEU A 159 -39.39 -18.57 3.00
C LEU A 159 -39.92 -18.61 1.56
N LYS A 160 -41.10 -18.04 1.30
CA LYS A 160 -41.78 -18.06 -0.01
C LYS A 160 -42.05 -19.49 -0.52
N LEU A 161 -42.36 -20.43 0.38
CA LEU A 161 -42.67 -21.80 -0.01
C LEU A 161 -43.99 -21.88 -0.79
N PRO A 162 -44.04 -22.66 -1.90
CA PRO A 162 -45.27 -22.89 -2.65
C PRO A 162 -46.34 -23.55 -1.75
N ASP A 163 -47.60 -23.17 -1.94
CA ASP A 163 -48.77 -23.69 -1.22
C ASP A 163 -48.79 -23.47 0.31
N SER A 164 -48.10 -22.43 0.81
CA SER A 164 -48.16 -22.06 2.23
C SER A 164 -49.55 -21.55 2.63
N PRO A 165 -50.31 -22.25 3.50
CA PRO A 165 -51.64 -21.79 3.90
C PRO A 165 -51.52 -20.49 4.74
N PRO A 166 -52.45 -19.53 4.59
CA PRO A 166 -52.47 -18.36 5.45
C PRO A 166 -52.70 -18.80 6.90
N ALA A 167 -51.95 -18.23 7.83
CA ALA A 167 -52.20 -18.44 9.26
C ALA A 167 -53.62 -17.92 9.57
N ALA A 168 -54.49 -18.79 10.10
CA ALA A 168 -55.86 -18.47 10.43
C ALA A 168 -56.26 -19.19 11.73
N GLY A 169 -56.98 -18.50 12.61
CA GLY A 169 -57.48 -19.09 13.85
C GLY A 169 -57.48 -18.13 15.04
N ALA A 170 -58.00 -18.62 16.16
CA ALA A 170 -58.11 -17.86 17.42
C ALA A 170 -56.76 -17.53 18.09
N SER A 171 -55.64 -18.09 17.60
CA SER A 171 -54.29 -17.90 18.15
C SER A 171 -53.65 -16.55 17.76
N LEU A 172 -53.98 -15.97 16.61
CA LEU A 172 -53.32 -14.76 16.09
C LEU A 172 -53.41 -13.54 17.01
N PRO A 173 -54.57 -13.17 17.58
CA PRO A 173 -54.66 -12.01 18.47
C PRO A 173 -53.75 -12.14 19.69
N ARG A 174 -53.62 -13.36 20.22
CA ARG A 174 -52.76 -13.61 21.38
C ARG A 174 -51.29 -13.59 21.00
N LEU A 175 -50.89 -14.23 19.89
CA LEU A 175 -49.52 -14.14 19.37
C LEU A 175 -49.08 -12.70 19.04
N ARG A 176 -50.03 -11.83 18.66
CA ARG A 176 -49.78 -10.39 18.51
C ARG A 176 -49.60 -9.68 19.85
N SER A 177 -50.44 -9.99 20.84
CA SER A 177 -50.32 -9.45 22.20
C SER A 177 -49.01 -9.86 22.87
N ASP A 178 -48.54 -11.08 22.59
CA ASP A 178 -47.27 -11.62 23.09
C ASP A 178 -46.07 -11.08 22.28
N ALA A 179 -46.33 -10.26 21.23
CA ALA A 179 -45.36 -9.69 20.31
C ALA A 179 -44.44 -10.74 19.66
N VAL A 180 -45.03 -11.90 19.35
CA VAL A 180 -44.44 -12.93 18.47
C VAL A 180 -44.71 -12.55 17.01
N LEU A 181 -45.96 -12.18 16.73
CA LEU A 181 -46.43 -11.72 15.42
C LEU A 181 -46.88 -10.26 15.50
N ARG A 182 -46.99 -9.62 14.34
CA ARG A 182 -47.60 -8.30 14.19
C ARG A 182 -48.52 -8.28 12.97
N PRO A 183 -49.56 -7.43 12.93
CA PRO A 183 -50.29 -7.19 11.69
C PRO A 183 -49.33 -6.64 10.62
N PRO A 184 -49.53 -6.97 9.34
CA PRO A 184 -48.68 -6.49 8.26
C PRO A 184 -48.78 -4.97 8.12
N ALA A 185 -47.73 -4.34 7.59
CA ALA A 185 -47.68 -2.88 7.43
C ALA A 185 -48.84 -2.33 6.57
N ASN A 186 -49.28 -3.11 5.58
CA ASN A 186 -50.51 -2.82 4.83
C ASN A 186 -51.39 -4.08 4.72
N PRO A 187 -52.40 -4.22 5.60
CA PRO A 187 -53.30 -5.37 5.60
C PRO A 187 -54.13 -5.55 4.32
N ALA A 188 -54.29 -4.50 3.51
CA ALA A 188 -55.05 -4.57 2.27
C ALA A 188 -54.28 -5.28 1.13
N PHE A 189 -52.94 -5.27 1.18
CA PHE A 189 -52.08 -5.86 0.15
C PHE A 189 -51.30 -7.09 0.63
N ALA A 190 -51.20 -7.29 1.95
CA ALA A 190 -50.43 -8.38 2.53
C ALA A 190 -51.28 -9.64 2.74
N ALA A 191 -50.68 -10.80 2.51
CA ALA A 191 -51.34 -12.11 2.64
C ALA A 191 -51.47 -12.63 4.09
N GLY A 192 -51.31 -11.77 5.11
CA GLY A 192 -51.38 -12.13 6.54
C GLY A 192 -50.26 -11.53 7.41
N ASP A 193 -50.19 -11.93 8.68
CA ASP A 193 -49.28 -11.38 9.71
C ASP A 193 -47.78 -11.49 9.40
N GLU A 194 -46.98 -10.62 9.98
CA GLU A 194 -45.51 -10.65 9.91
C GLU A 194 -44.93 -11.01 11.28
N PHE A 195 -43.66 -11.41 11.33
CA PHE A 195 -42.96 -11.54 12.61
C PHE A 195 -42.77 -10.15 13.23
N ALA A 196 -42.90 -10.07 14.56
CA ALA A 196 -42.69 -8.82 15.28
C ALA A 196 -41.22 -8.39 15.26
N THR A 197 -40.30 -9.36 15.28
CA THR A 197 -38.85 -9.17 15.24
C THR A 197 -38.18 -10.25 14.39
N ASP A 198 -37.01 -9.94 13.85
CA ASP A 198 -36.13 -10.88 13.16
C ASP A 198 -35.71 -12.06 14.03
N LEU A 199 -35.47 -11.80 15.33
CA LEU A 199 -35.16 -12.86 16.30
C LEU A 199 -36.28 -13.91 16.36
N MET A 200 -37.54 -13.47 16.35
CA MET A 200 -38.68 -14.38 16.39
C MET A 200 -38.87 -15.13 15.06
N ARG A 201 -38.56 -14.47 13.93
CA ARG A 201 -38.48 -15.13 12.62
C ARG A 201 -37.44 -16.25 12.63
N ASP A 202 -36.23 -15.96 13.12
CA ASP A 202 -35.13 -16.92 13.17
C ASP A 202 -35.47 -18.12 14.08
N PHE A 203 -36.12 -17.88 15.22
CA PHE A 203 -36.65 -18.94 16.10
C PHE A 203 -37.72 -19.79 15.42
N ALA A 204 -38.64 -19.16 14.69
CA ALA A 204 -39.69 -19.89 13.97
C ALA A 204 -39.15 -20.74 12.82
N LEU A 205 -38.17 -20.22 12.07
CA LEU A 205 -37.46 -20.97 11.04
C LEU A 205 -36.63 -22.10 11.64
N CYS A 206 -35.95 -21.85 12.76
CA CYS A 206 -35.25 -22.89 13.51
C CYS A 206 -36.19 -24.05 13.87
N ARG A 207 -37.38 -23.75 14.42
CA ARG A 207 -38.38 -24.77 14.73
C ARG A 207 -38.88 -25.50 13.48
N LEU A 208 -39.14 -24.77 12.39
CA LEU A 208 -39.59 -25.35 11.12
C LEU A 208 -38.60 -26.40 10.62
N PHE A 209 -37.30 -26.05 10.57
CA PHE A 209 -36.26 -26.98 10.12
C PHE A 209 -36.04 -28.13 11.11
N PHE A 210 -36.24 -27.89 12.41
CA PHE A 210 -36.15 -28.94 13.41
C PHE A 210 -37.25 -30.00 13.27
N ILE A 211 -38.48 -29.62 12.91
CA ILE A 211 -39.62 -30.54 12.77
C ILE A 211 -39.66 -31.20 11.38
N GLU A 212 -39.50 -30.41 10.31
CA GLU A 212 -39.69 -30.86 8.93
C GLU A 212 -38.39 -31.29 8.24
N GLY A 213 -37.24 -31.17 8.92
CA GLY A 213 -35.93 -31.35 8.32
C GLY A 213 -35.56 -30.20 7.38
N TRP A 214 -34.66 -30.46 6.43
CA TRP A 214 -34.09 -29.43 5.54
C TRP A 214 -34.83 -29.27 4.21
N GLU A 215 -35.91 -30.01 3.98
CA GLU A 215 -36.70 -29.92 2.74
C GLU A 215 -37.32 -28.53 2.51
N PRO A 216 -37.83 -27.81 3.54
CA PRO A 216 -38.27 -26.43 3.38
C PRO A 216 -37.14 -25.49 2.94
N LEU A 217 -35.91 -25.73 3.39
CA LEU A 217 -34.75 -24.92 2.97
C LEU A 217 -34.42 -25.18 1.49
N ARG A 218 -34.38 -26.45 1.08
CA ARG A 218 -34.11 -26.85 -0.33
C ARG A 218 -35.16 -26.30 -1.29
N LYS A 219 -36.45 -26.44 -0.97
CA LYS A 219 -37.54 -25.91 -1.81
C LYS A 219 -37.51 -24.39 -1.97
N ALA A 220 -36.98 -23.67 -0.99
CA ALA A 220 -36.80 -22.23 -1.06
C ALA A 220 -35.54 -21.81 -1.86
N GLY A 221 -34.76 -22.77 -2.38
CA GLY A 221 -33.47 -22.50 -3.05
C GLY A 221 -32.39 -22.02 -2.09
N ALA A 222 -32.41 -22.54 -0.84
CA ALA A 222 -31.46 -22.27 0.22
C ALA A 222 -31.02 -20.79 0.29
N PRO A 223 -31.93 -19.86 0.63
CA PRO A 223 -31.59 -18.45 0.66
C PRO A 223 -30.59 -18.16 1.80
N ARG A 224 -29.47 -17.49 1.47
CA ARG A 224 -28.36 -17.24 2.41
C ARG A 224 -28.75 -16.43 3.65
N TRP A 225 -29.73 -15.53 3.57
CA TRP A 225 -30.26 -14.82 4.75
C TRP A 225 -30.82 -15.76 5.83
N ALA A 226 -31.15 -17.02 5.50
CA ALA A 226 -31.65 -18.01 6.46
C ALA A 226 -30.53 -18.73 7.23
N ILE A 227 -29.25 -18.52 6.91
CA ILE A 227 -28.10 -19.23 7.51
C ILE A 227 -28.11 -19.15 9.04
N ARG A 228 -28.46 -18.00 9.63
CA ARG A 228 -28.55 -17.85 11.08
C ARG A 228 -29.56 -18.81 11.71
N ALA A 229 -30.77 -18.89 11.14
CA ALA A 229 -31.83 -19.77 11.63
C ALA A 229 -31.47 -21.24 11.44
N VAL A 230 -30.80 -21.57 10.33
CA VAL A 230 -30.31 -22.92 10.05
C VAL A 230 -29.21 -23.33 11.04
N ARG A 231 -28.25 -22.45 11.33
CA ARG A 231 -27.23 -22.68 12.36
C ARG A 231 -27.86 -22.94 13.72
N LEU A 232 -28.86 -22.15 14.10
CA LEU A 232 -29.62 -22.34 15.34
C LEU A 232 -30.35 -23.69 15.37
N ALA A 233 -30.94 -24.13 14.26
CA ALA A 233 -31.57 -25.45 14.15
C ALA A 233 -30.55 -26.59 14.29
N CYS A 234 -29.35 -26.44 13.71
CA CYS A 234 -28.25 -27.38 13.90
C CYS A 234 -27.84 -27.47 15.38
N GLN A 235 -27.72 -26.33 16.08
CA GLN A 235 -27.45 -26.31 17.52
C GLN A 235 -28.55 -27.03 18.32
N ALA A 236 -29.82 -26.77 18.02
CA ALA A 236 -30.95 -27.43 18.67
C ALA A 236 -30.92 -28.95 18.45
N LYS A 237 -30.59 -29.43 17.23
CA LYS A 237 -30.45 -30.86 16.91
C LYS A 237 -29.28 -31.50 17.68
N LEU A 238 -28.16 -30.79 17.82
CA LEU A 238 -27.00 -31.24 18.63
C LEU A 238 -27.31 -31.28 20.14
N LEU A 239 -28.23 -30.45 20.64
CA LEU A 239 -28.63 -30.45 22.05
C LEU A 239 -29.70 -31.51 22.39
N ALA A 240 -30.55 -31.88 21.44
CA ALA A 240 -31.74 -32.70 21.68
C ALA A 240 -31.47 -34.21 21.87
N GLY A 241 -30.28 -34.72 21.50
CA GLY A 241 -30.00 -36.16 21.50
C GLY A 241 -28.51 -36.52 21.63
N ASP A 242 -28.15 -37.72 21.16
CA ASP A 242 -26.75 -38.14 21.08
C ASP A 242 -25.99 -37.26 20.09
N ARG A 243 -25.01 -36.51 20.60
CA ARG A 243 -24.24 -35.52 19.81
C ARG A 243 -23.51 -36.15 18.64
N ALA A 244 -22.94 -37.34 18.80
CA ALA A 244 -22.19 -37.99 17.72
C ALA A 244 -23.10 -38.48 16.60
N ALA A 245 -24.28 -39.02 16.95
CA ALA A 245 -25.28 -39.40 15.97
C ALA A 245 -25.86 -38.18 15.23
N ALA A 246 -26.24 -37.14 15.96
CA ALA A 246 -26.76 -35.89 15.40
C ALA A 246 -25.73 -35.20 14.49
N TRP A 247 -24.45 -35.19 14.88
CA TRP A 247 -23.35 -34.68 14.08
C TRP A 247 -23.21 -35.40 12.74
N ARG A 248 -23.14 -36.74 12.75
CA ARG A 248 -23.02 -37.54 11.52
C ARG A 248 -24.20 -37.34 10.57
N GLU A 249 -25.40 -37.20 11.10
CA GLU A 249 -26.60 -36.89 10.33
C GLU A 249 -26.51 -35.49 9.69
N LEU A 250 -26.26 -34.45 10.49
CA LEU A 250 -26.08 -33.08 10.02
C LEU A 250 -24.99 -32.98 8.96
N HIS A 251 -23.82 -33.57 9.21
CA HIS A 251 -22.71 -33.55 8.28
C HIS A 251 -23.06 -34.20 6.94
N SER A 252 -23.87 -35.27 6.95
CA SER A 252 -24.35 -35.90 5.71
C SER A 252 -25.38 -35.06 4.96
N GLU A 253 -26.35 -34.49 5.65
CA GLU A 253 -27.42 -33.69 5.04
C GLU A 253 -26.88 -32.39 4.40
N PHE A 254 -25.94 -31.74 5.07
CA PHE A 254 -25.35 -30.48 4.59
C PHE A 254 -24.26 -30.66 3.54
N ARG A 255 -23.60 -31.83 3.48
CA ARG A 255 -22.73 -32.17 2.34
C ARG A 255 -23.53 -32.22 1.04
N GLN A 256 -24.69 -32.87 1.06
CA GLN A 256 -25.61 -32.91 -0.09
C GLN A 256 -26.13 -31.52 -0.43
N LEU A 257 -26.52 -30.73 0.58
CA LEU A 257 -26.96 -29.35 0.34
C LEU A 257 -25.84 -28.49 -0.28
N GLY A 258 -24.59 -28.70 0.12
CA GLY A 258 -23.45 -27.97 -0.42
C GLY A 258 -23.13 -28.30 -1.88
N GLU A 259 -23.34 -29.55 -2.31
CA GLU A 259 -23.20 -29.97 -3.72
C GLU A 259 -24.20 -29.24 -4.63
N ASP A 260 -25.43 -29.00 -4.14
CA ASP A 260 -26.50 -28.36 -4.89
C ASP A 260 -26.46 -26.82 -4.81
N GLU A 261 -26.20 -26.25 -3.63
CA GLU A 261 -26.45 -24.83 -3.31
C GLU A 261 -25.17 -24.05 -2.91
N GLY A 262 -24.00 -24.69 -2.91
CA GLY A 262 -22.69 -24.08 -2.66
C GLY A 262 -22.01 -24.52 -1.36
N GLU A 263 -20.67 -24.58 -1.39
CA GLU A 263 -19.84 -25.16 -0.31
C GLU A 263 -20.05 -24.49 1.05
N ARG A 264 -20.52 -23.24 1.07
CA ARG A 264 -20.87 -22.51 2.29
C ARG A 264 -21.84 -23.27 3.20
N TRP A 265 -22.79 -24.01 2.65
CA TRP A 265 -23.75 -24.77 3.45
C TRP A 265 -23.08 -25.90 4.24
N THR A 266 -21.99 -26.48 3.74
CA THR A 266 -21.26 -27.57 4.42
C THR A 266 -20.60 -27.13 5.73
N GLU A 267 -20.36 -25.82 5.88
CA GLU A 267 -19.69 -25.21 7.03
C GLU A 267 -20.67 -24.85 8.16
N VAL A 268 -21.97 -24.74 7.88
CA VAL A 268 -22.98 -24.28 8.85
C VAL A 268 -23.07 -25.20 10.09
N PRO A 269 -23.03 -26.54 9.98
CA PRO A 269 -22.97 -27.42 11.15
C PRO A 269 -21.70 -27.22 11.99
N MET A 270 -20.55 -26.93 11.37
CA MET A 270 -19.30 -26.65 12.10
C MET A 270 -19.41 -25.35 12.91
N GLU A 271 -19.98 -24.30 12.32
CA GLU A 271 -20.26 -23.06 13.07
C GLU A 271 -21.24 -23.27 14.22
N ALA A 272 -22.26 -24.10 13.99
CA ALA A 272 -23.20 -24.48 15.05
C ALA A 272 -22.46 -25.13 16.21
N LEU A 273 -21.55 -26.08 15.93
CA LEU A 273 -20.71 -26.75 16.92
C LEU A 273 -19.80 -25.76 17.69
N LEU A 274 -19.16 -24.82 17.00
CA LEU A 274 -18.29 -23.79 17.58
C LEU A 274 -19.02 -22.82 18.52
N THR A 275 -20.30 -22.54 18.23
CA THR A 275 -21.10 -21.54 18.95
C THR A 275 -22.09 -22.15 19.94
N LEU A 276 -22.01 -23.46 20.20
CA LEU A 276 -22.77 -24.13 21.26
C LEU A 276 -22.31 -23.67 22.65
N GLY A 277 -23.23 -23.63 23.60
CA GLY A 277 -22.96 -23.15 24.96
C GLY A 277 -22.00 -24.04 25.75
N ASN A 278 -21.91 -25.31 25.36
CA ASN A 278 -20.93 -26.27 25.86
C ASN A 278 -20.01 -26.78 24.74
N ALA A 279 -19.60 -25.89 23.83
CA ALA A 279 -18.80 -26.21 22.64
C ALA A 279 -17.59 -27.12 22.95
N GLN A 280 -16.90 -26.93 24.09
CA GLN A 280 -15.77 -27.79 24.46
C GLN A 280 -16.20 -29.26 24.55
N THR A 281 -17.19 -29.58 25.39
CA THR A 281 -17.70 -30.95 25.53
C THR A 281 -18.37 -31.44 24.24
N ALA A 282 -19.00 -30.56 23.47
CA ALA A 282 -19.62 -30.93 22.20
C ALA A 282 -18.55 -31.36 21.16
N ILE A 283 -17.45 -30.62 21.03
CA ILE A 283 -16.32 -30.93 20.15
C ILE A 283 -15.60 -32.20 20.65
N GLU A 284 -15.43 -32.38 21.95
CA GLU A 284 -14.88 -33.63 22.52
C GLU A 284 -15.72 -34.86 22.14
N ASN A 285 -17.04 -34.77 22.20
CA ASN A 285 -17.95 -35.88 21.89
C ASN A 285 -17.90 -36.31 20.41
N VAL A 286 -17.51 -35.41 19.51
CA VAL A 286 -17.43 -35.68 18.06
C VAL A 286 -15.98 -35.72 17.57
N TRP A 287 -15.01 -35.78 18.49
CA TRP A 287 -13.60 -35.62 18.18
C TRP A 287 -13.10 -36.66 17.18
N ASP A 288 -13.49 -37.92 17.36
CA ASP A 288 -13.06 -39.02 16.48
C ASP A 288 -13.56 -38.81 15.05
N ASP A 289 -14.76 -38.27 14.87
CA ASP A 289 -15.30 -37.90 13.55
C ASP A 289 -14.55 -36.70 12.94
N LEU A 290 -14.13 -35.72 13.76
CA LEU A 290 -13.38 -34.54 13.29
C LEU A 290 -11.92 -34.87 12.92
N ALA A 291 -11.30 -35.81 13.64
CA ALA A 291 -9.93 -36.26 13.44
C ALA A 291 -9.80 -37.32 12.33
N ALA A 292 -10.91 -37.90 11.87
CA ALA A 292 -10.94 -38.80 10.73
C ALA A 292 -10.46 -38.14 9.43
N ASP A 293 -10.21 -38.96 8.40
CA ASP A 293 -9.86 -38.52 7.03
C ASP A 293 -8.74 -37.47 6.97
N ASP A 294 -7.60 -37.78 7.62
CA ASP A 294 -6.47 -36.85 7.74
C ASP A 294 -6.88 -35.48 8.35
N HIS A 295 -7.68 -35.55 9.43
CA HIS A 295 -8.14 -34.40 10.19
C HIS A 295 -8.90 -33.36 9.37
N ARG A 296 -9.58 -33.78 8.28
CA ARG A 296 -10.30 -32.84 7.39
C ARG A 296 -11.35 -32.02 8.15
N GLY A 297 -12.12 -32.66 9.04
CA GLY A 297 -13.11 -31.97 9.86
C GLY A 297 -12.48 -30.93 10.79
N LEU A 298 -11.38 -31.29 11.43
CA LEU A 298 -10.63 -30.39 12.32
C LEU A 298 -10.00 -29.22 11.56
N LYS A 299 -9.43 -29.45 10.37
CA LYS A 299 -8.91 -28.39 9.48
C LYS A 299 -10.01 -27.37 9.15
N THR A 300 -11.21 -27.82 8.80
CA THR A 300 -12.36 -26.95 8.55
C THR A 300 -12.77 -26.17 9.81
N LEU A 301 -12.84 -26.83 10.97
CA LEU A 301 -13.19 -26.17 12.23
C LEU A 301 -12.20 -25.07 12.61
N LEU A 302 -10.89 -25.34 12.51
CA LEU A 302 -9.83 -24.38 12.78
C LEU A 302 -9.84 -23.21 11.79
N ARG A 303 -10.06 -23.48 10.50
CA ARG A 303 -10.19 -22.43 9.48
C ARG A 303 -11.39 -21.54 9.73
N LEU A 304 -12.56 -22.10 10.06
CA LEU A 304 -13.74 -21.31 10.37
C LEU A 304 -13.55 -20.47 11.64
N ALA A 305 -12.90 -21.03 12.66
CA ALA A 305 -12.48 -20.28 13.84
C ALA A 305 -11.62 -19.06 13.47
N ASP A 306 -10.66 -19.22 12.55
CA ASP A 306 -9.79 -18.12 12.10
C ASP A 306 -10.56 -17.09 11.27
N LEU A 307 -11.27 -17.53 10.23
CA LEU A 307 -11.86 -16.62 9.23
C LEU A 307 -13.18 -15.98 9.66
N ARG A 308 -13.95 -16.62 10.55
CA ARG A 308 -15.31 -16.16 10.92
C ARG A 308 -15.37 -15.50 12.30
N TYR A 309 -14.44 -15.83 13.20
CA TYR A 309 -14.51 -15.40 14.61
C TYR A 309 -13.31 -14.55 15.06
N ILE A 310 -12.37 -14.23 14.16
CA ILE A 310 -11.31 -13.26 14.37
C ILE A 310 -11.60 -12.01 13.55
N THR A 311 -11.49 -10.84 14.16
CA THR A 311 -11.53 -9.55 13.46
C THR A 311 -10.14 -8.93 13.51
N SER A 312 -9.56 -8.70 12.33
CA SER A 312 -8.16 -8.29 12.11
C SER A 312 -7.16 -9.31 12.68
N THR A 313 -6.97 -9.33 13.99
CA THR A 313 -6.05 -10.21 14.72
C THR A 313 -6.56 -10.61 16.11
N VAL A 314 -7.78 -10.19 16.47
CA VAL A 314 -8.36 -10.29 17.81
C VAL A 314 -9.64 -11.11 17.74
N ALA A 315 -9.78 -12.09 18.63
CA ALA A 315 -10.97 -12.93 18.71
C ALA A 315 -11.88 -12.57 19.89
N ASP A 316 -13.14 -13.00 19.83
CA ASP A 316 -14.00 -13.09 21.01
C ASP A 316 -13.46 -14.21 21.94
N PRO A 317 -13.11 -13.90 23.21
CA PRO A 317 -12.40 -14.86 24.04
C PRO A 317 -13.23 -16.08 24.44
N PHE A 318 -14.56 -15.93 24.53
CA PHE A 318 -15.46 -17.02 24.87
C PHE A 318 -15.61 -18.01 23.71
N THR A 319 -15.65 -17.51 22.48
CA THR A 319 -15.86 -18.33 21.29
C THR A 319 -14.65 -19.21 20.97
N LEU A 320 -13.42 -18.69 21.12
CA LEU A 320 -12.21 -19.46 20.82
C LEU A 320 -11.67 -20.29 21.99
N ALA A 321 -12.05 -19.99 23.24
CA ALA A 321 -11.55 -20.73 24.42
C ALA A 321 -11.73 -22.26 24.31
N PRO A 322 -12.89 -22.81 23.88
CA PRO A 322 -13.06 -24.25 23.67
C PRO A 322 -12.07 -24.84 22.65
N VAL A 323 -11.82 -24.13 21.55
CA VAL A 323 -10.91 -24.59 20.48
C VAL A 323 -9.47 -24.61 21.01
N VAL A 324 -9.04 -23.56 21.70
CA VAL A 324 -7.71 -23.46 22.31
C VAL A 324 -7.50 -24.54 23.37
N ALA A 325 -8.48 -24.75 24.25
CA ALA A 325 -8.43 -25.78 25.29
C ALA A 325 -8.20 -27.17 24.69
N LEU A 326 -8.93 -27.52 23.63
CA LEU A 326 -8.89 -28.87 23.04
C LEU A 326 -7.73 -29.12 22.09
N THR A 327 -7.38 -28.11 21.29
CA THR A 327 -6.40 -28.29 20.20
C THR A 327 -4.98 -27.93 20.63
N TYR A 328 -4.84 -26.99 21.56
CA TYR A 328 -3.53 -26.61 22.08
C TYR A 328 -3.23 -27.26 23.42
N CYS A 329 -4.14 -27.23 24.40
CA CYS A 329 -3.81 -27.59 25.79
C CYS A 329 -3.91 -29.09 26.13
N THR A 330 -4.48 -29.93 25.26
CA THR A 330 -4.57 -31.39 25.50
C THR A 330 -3.29 -32.12 25.10
N ASP A 331 -3.08 -33.35 25.56
CA ASP A 331 -1.91 -34.18 25.19
C ASP A 331 -1.97 -34.74 23.76
N ARG A 332 -2.94 -34.30 22.95
CA ARG A 332 -3.12 -34.75 21.56
C ARG A 332 -2.06 -34.09 20.67
N ASP A 333 -1.39 -34.85 19.81
CA ASP A 333 -0.41 -34.32 18.84
C ASP A 333 -1.08 -33.99 17.51
N LEU A 334 -1.28 -32.69 17.27
CA LEU A 334 -1.81 -32.09 16.03
C LEU A 334 -0.74 -31.25 15.31
N GLY A 335 0.54 -31.42 15.68
CA GLY A 335 1.62 -30.58 15.19
C GLY A 335 1.63 -29.17 15.81
N GLN A 336 0.90 -28.92 16.90
CA GLN A 336 0.89 -27.62 17.61
C GLN A 336 2.28 -27.20 18.14
N ASN A 337 3.17 -28.18 18.34
CA ASN A 337 4.56 -27.96 18.75
C ASN A 337 5.52 -27.82 17.56
N ASP A 338 5.07 -28.04 16.33
CA ASP A 338 5.89 -27.85 15.14
C ASP A 338 6.16 -26.35 14.92
N ALA A 339 7.45 -26.00 14.89
CA ALA A 339 7.91 -24.64 14.63
C ALA A 339 7.88 -24.29 13.13
N TYR A 340 7.72 -25.27 12.25
CA TYR A 340 7.65 -25.04 10.81
C TYR A 340 6.26 -24.58 10.36
N PRO A 341 6.17 -23.63 9.42
CA PRO A 341 4.93 -22.89 9.13
C PRO A 341 3.97 -23.65 8.20
N ARG A 342 3.76 -24.96 8.39
CA ARG A 342 2.87 -25.77 7.54
C ARG A 342 1.85 -26.55 8.34
N GLY A 343 0.66 -26.73 7.78
CA GLY A 343 -0.39 -27.57 8.34
C GLY A 343 -1.14 -26.93 9.52
N MET A 344 -1.91 -27.77 10.24
CA MET A 344 -2.80 -27.33 11.32
C MET A 344 -2.08 -26.65 12.48
N GLY A 345 -0.84 -27.05 12.79
CA GLY A 345 -0.06 -26.47 13.89
C GLY A 345 0.08 -24.95 13.80
N LYS A 346 0.30 -24.43 12.58
CA LYS A 346 0.34 -22.99 12.31
C LYS A 346 -1.00 -22.31 12.65
N THR A 347 -2.10 -22.83 12.13
CA THR A 347 -3.45 -22.28 12.37
C THR A 347 -3.79 -22.33 13.87
N ILE A 348 -3.47 -23.43 14.57
CA ILE A 348 -3.69 -23.53 16.02
C ILE A 348 -2.93 -22.43 16.76
N ARG A 349 -1.65 -22.22 16.43
CA ARG A 349 -0.82 -21.16 17.01
C ARG A 349 -1.40 -19.77 16.72
N GLU A 350 -1.88 -19.52 15.50
CA GLU A 350 -2.56 -18.25 15.14
C GLU A 350 -3.85 -18.03 15.94
N LEU A 351 -4.67 -19.06 16.12
CA LEU A 351 -5.87 -19.01 16.96
C LEU A 351 -5.55 -18.74 18.43
N VAL A 352 -4.50 -19.36 18.97
CA VAL A 352 -4.03 -19.13 20.34
C VAL A 352 -3.62 -17.66 20.52
N LEU A 353 -2.84 -17.10 19.58
CA LEU A 353 -2.45 -15.69 19.63
C LEU A 353 -3.67 -14.76 19.53
N ALA A 354 -4.61 -15.06 18.63
CA ALA A 354 -5.83 -14.26 18.49
C ALA A 354 -6.72 -14.30 19.74
N TRP A 355 -6.82 -15.46 20.39
CA TRP A 355 -7.50 -15.63 21.66
C TRP A 355 -6.79 -14.87 22.79
N LEU A 356 -5.46 -14.97 22.91
CA LEU A 356 -4.67 -14.21 23.89
C LEU A 356 -4.82 -12.69 23.71
N ARG A 357 -4.76 -12.19 22.46
CA ARG A 357 -5.02 -10.78 22.13
C ARG A 357 -6.44 -10.35 22.50
N GLY A 358 -7.42 -11.24 22.36
CA GLY A 358 -8.80 -11.02 22.81
C GLY A 358 -8.90 -10.94 24.34
N MET A 359 -8.32 -11.91 25.04
CA MET A 359 -8.27 -12.00 26.50
C MET A 359 -7.54 -10.80 27.11
N ALA A 360 -6.54 -10.24 26.43
CA ALA A 360 -5.73 -9.15 26.96
C ALA A 360 -6.49 -7.80 27.07
N ARG A 361 -7.71 -7.71 26.53
CA ARG A 361 -8.66 -6.61 26.84
C ARG A 361 -9.28 -6.77 28.24
N ASP A 362 -9.33 -7.99 28.75
CA ASP A 362 -9.78 -8.32 30.10
C ASP A 362 -8.61 -8.27 31.09
N THR A 363 -8.74 -7.40 32.09
CA THR A 363 -7.74 -7.22 33.15
C THR A 363 -8.14 -7.93 34.44
N GLN A 364 -9.24 -8.69 34.43
CA GLN A 364 -9.72 -9.39 35.61
C GLN A 364 -8.98 -10.70 35.83
N GLY A 365 -8.25 -10.78 36.93
CA GLY A 365 -7.82 -12.01 37.60
C GLY A 365 -6.99 -13.00 36.76
N PRO A 366 -6.52 -14.08 37.41
CA PRO A 366 -5.91 -15.20 36.71
C PRO A 366 -6.95 -16.00 35.93
N ASP A 367 -6.64 -16.37 34.69
CA ASP A 367 -7.48 -17.26 33.87
C ASP A 367 -6.87 -18.67 33.78
N PRO A 368 -7.58 -19.74 34.18
CA PRO A 368 -7.04 -21.10 34.17
C PRO A 368 -6.56 -21.58 32.79
N LEU A 369 -7.25 -21.22 31.72
CA LEU A 369 -6.87 -21.63 30.37
C LEU A 369 -5.60 -20.88 29.91
N ARG A 370 -5.48 -19.60 30.28
CA ARG A 370 -4.30 -18.78 29.96
C ARG A 370 -3.05 -19.31 30.65
N GLN A 371 -3.18 -19.75 31.89
CA GLN A 371 -2.11 -20.42 32.64
C GLN A 371 -1.73 -21.76 31.99
N GLN A 372 -2.69 -22.57 31.55
CA GLN A 372 -2.41 -23.80 30.83
C GLN A 372 -1.65 -23.56 29.52
N VAL A 373 -2.04 -22.53 28.75
CA VAL A 373 -1.31 -22.12 27.53
C VAL A 373 0.12 -21.73 27.86
N ARG A 374 0.34 -20.87 28.86
CA ARG A 374 1.68 -20.47 29.33
C ARG A 374 2.53 -21.68 29.71
N ASP A 375 2.02 -22.51 30.60
CA ASP A 375 2.75 -23.66 31.15
C ASP A 375 3.13 -24.63 30.03
N ARG A 376 2.24 -24.82 29.05
CA ARG A 376 2.51 -25.65 27.87
C ARG A 376 3.55 -25.05 26.93
N VAL A 377 3.47 -23.74 26.64
CA VAL A 377 4.49 -23.04 25.82
C VAL A 377 5.86 -23.23 26.46
N LEU A 378 5.98 -23.06 27.78
CA LEU A 378 7.25 -23.22 28.49
C LEU A 378 7.73 -24.67 28.53
N ALA A 379 6.82 -25.64 28.72
CA ALA A 379 7.12 -27.06 28.73
C ALA A 379 7.63 -27.60 27.38
N ALA A 380 7.24 -26.96 26.27
CA ALA A 380 7.73 -27.31 24.93
C ALA A 380 9.20 -26.89 24.67
N HIS A 381 9.82 -26.15 25.61
CA HIS A 381 11.19 -25.63 25.48
C HIS A 381 11.44 -24.90 24.14
N PRO A 382 10.64 -23.87 23.81
CA PRO A 382 10.64 -23.25 22.50
C PRO A 382 12.00 -22.61 22.19
N GLU A 383 12.38 -22.73 20.93
CA GLU A 383 13.55 -22.03 20.41
C GLU A 383 13.32 -20.52 20.45
N ARG A 384 14.40 -19.76 20.63
CA ARG A 384 14.31 -18.30 20.83
C ARG A 384 13.86 -17.54 19.59
N TYR A 385 13.89 -18.20 18.43
CA TYR A 385 13.42 -17.66 17.16
C TYR A 385 11.97 -18.01 16.83
N ASP A 386 11.28 -18.71 17.73
CA ASP A 386 9.86 -19.03 17.57
C ASP A 386 9.00 -17.79 17.88
N ASP A 387 8.62 -17.08 16.82
CA ASP A 387 7.79 -15.86 16.89
C ASP A 387 6.47 -16.10 17.65
N PHE A 388 5.89 -17.31 17.55
CA PHE A 388 4.67 -17.65 18.29
C PHE A 388 4.92 -17.66 19.79
N ALA A 389 5.99 -18.30 20.26
CA ALA A 389 6.30 -18.37 21.68
C ALA A 389 6.61 -16.97 22.26
N VAL A 390 7.34 -16.14 21.50
CA VAL A 390 7.65 -14.77 21.88
C VAL A 390 6.38 -13.94 22.06
N GLU A 391 5.46 -13.97 21.10
CA GLU A 391 4.21 -13.21 21.21
C GLU A 391 3.26 -13.78 22.27
N ALA A 392 3.13 -15.11 22.37
CA ALA A 392 2.24 -15.75 23.32
C ALA A 392 2.62 -15.41 24.77
N LEU A 393 3.92 -15.49 25.11
CA LEU A 393 4.41 -15.14 26.44
C LEU A 393 4.32 -13.62 26.72
N ALA A 394 4.45 -12.78 25.69
CA ALA A 394 4.26 -11.33 25.81
C ALA A 394 2.79 -10.90 25.98
N THR A 395 1.82 -11.74 25.60
CA THR A 395 0.38 -11.42 25.61
C THR A 395 -0.38 -11.99 26.81
N LEU A 396 0.29 -12.61 27.79
CA LEU A 396 -0.34 -13.23 28.97
C LEU A 396 -1.03 -12.23 29.91
N GLY A 397 -0.58 -10.97 29.93
CA GLY A 397 -1.11 -9.94 30.83
C GLY A 397 -0.88 -10.32 32.31
N PRO A 398 -1.92 -10.39 33.17
CA PRO A 398 -1.77 -10.67 34.60
C PRO A 398 -1.22 -12.07 34.92
N ASP A 399 -1.27 -13.03 33.98
CA ASP A 399 -0.76 -14.41 34.19
C ASP A 399 0.72 -14.58 33.82
N THR A 400 1.44 -13.47 33.56
CA THR A 400 2.91 -13.50 33.36
C THR A 400 3.59 -13.87 34.67
N ASP A 401 4.37 -14.95 34.67
CA ASP A 401 5.13 -15.42 35.83
C ASP A 401 6.65 -15.24 35.68
N GLU A 402 7.41 -15.56 36.74
CA GLU A 402 8.87 -15.42 36.76
C GLU A 402 9.55 -16.24 35.65
N ALA A 403 9.02 -17.42 35.32
CA ALA A 403 9.56 -18.28 34.27
C ALA A 403 9.39 -17.65 32.87
N SER A 404 8.21 -17.10 32.59
CA SER A 404 7.89 -16.41 31.34
C SER A 404 8.75 -15.15 31.17
N GLU A 405 8.85 -14.33 32.22
CA GLU A 405 9.69 -13.13 32.22
C GLU A 405 11.16 -13.48 31.98
N GLN A 406 11.69 -14.48 32.70
CA GLN A 406 13.09 -14.90 32.55
C GLN A 406 13.37 -15.45 31.14
N TRP A 407 12.41 -16.15 30.53
CA TRP A 407 12.55 -16.64 29.16
C TRP A 407 12.62 -15.47 28.15
N LEU A 408 11.74 -14.48 28.25
CA LEU A 408 11.75 -13.29 27.38
C LEU A 408 13.05 -12.48 27.54
N ARG A 409 13.52 -12.27 28.78
CA ARG A 409 14.82 -11.61 29.05
C ARG A 409 16.00 -12.38 28.47
N ASN A 410 15.97 -13.71 28.53
CA ASN A 410 17.00 -14.55 27.92
C ASN A 410 16.99 -14.47 26.38
N THR A 411 15.80 -14.33 25.77
CA THR A 411 15.66 -14.11 24.33
C THR A 411 16.21 -12.75 23.92
N ALA A 412 15.93 -11.70 24.70
CA ALA A 412 16.52 -10.37 24.49
C ALA A 412 18.06 -10.39 24.49
N ALA A 413 18.67 -11.12 25.42
CA ALA A 413 20.13 -11.18 25.55
C ALA A 413 20.81 -12.00 24.43
N LYS A 414 20.16 -13.07 23.93
CA LYS A 414 20.80 -14.05 23.02
C LYS A 414 20.34 -13.96 21.57
N ALA A 415 19.11 -13.52 21.35
CA ALA A 415 18.44 -13.54 20.04
C ALA A 415 17.51 -12.32 19.85
N PRO A 416 18.01 -11.08 20.06
CA PRO A 416 17.17 -9.88 20.09
C PRO A 416 16.36 -9.65 18.82
N SER A 417 16.83 -10.09 17.65
CA SER A 417 16.11 -9.94 16.37
C SER A 417 14.73 -10.59 16.34
N HIS A 418 14.48 -11.59 17.19
CA HIS A 418 13.22 -12.34 17.22
C HIS A 418 12.19 -11.72 18.17
N LEU A 419 12.55 -10.64 18.88
CA LEU A 419 11.61 -9.91 19.74
C LEU A 419 10.58 -9.09 18.96
N ALA A 420 10.68 -9.00 17.63
CA ALA A 420 9.71 -8.29 16.79
C ALA A 420 8.26 -8.71 17.12
N ALA A 421 8.02 -10.01 17.34
CA ALA A 421 6.69 -10.53 17.66
C ALA A 421 6.15 -10.07 19.03
N ALA A 422 6.99 -9.59 19.94
CA ALA A 422 6.58 -9.01 21.22
C ALA A 422 6.47 -7.48 21.17
N VAL A 423 7.40 -6.79 20.50
CA VAL A 423 7.53 -5.32 20.55
C VAL A 423 6.83 -4.58 19.40
N GLU A 424 6.63 -5.24 18.25
CA GLU A 424 5.93 -4.70 17.07
C GLU A 424 4.49 -5.22 16.93
N SER A 425 4.01 -6.01 17.90
CA SER A 425 2.66 -6.58 17.92
C SER A 425 1.76 -5.91 18.96
N LEU A 426 0.49 -6.33 19.01
CA LEU A 426 -0.42 -5.93 20.09
C LEU A 426 0.10 -6.34 21.48
N GLY A 427 1.00 -7.33 21.57
CA GLY A 427 1.68 -7.71 22.81
C GLY A 427 2.33 -6.53 23.54
N ALA A 428 2.93 -5.59 22.80
CA ALA A 428 3.50 -4.39 23.40
C ALA A 428 2.46 -3.52 24.11
N VAL A 429 1.26 -3.38 23.53
CA VAL A 429 0.17 -2.59 24.14
C VAL A 429 -0.24 -3.17 25.49
N PHE A 430 -0.30 -4.50 25.58
CA PHE A 430 -0.72 -5.21 26.79
C PHE A 430 0.38 -5.26 27.85
N MET A 431 1.64 -5.48 27.45
CA MET A 431 2.77 -5.41 28.36
C MET A 431 2.96 -4.00 28.91
N ALA A 432 2.73 -2.94 28.12
CA ALA A 432 2.79 -1.57 28.63
C ALA A 432 1.83 -1.34 29.82
N ARG A 433 0.67 -2.01 29.84
CA ARG A 433 -0.30 -1.90 30.94
C ARG A 433 0.03 -2.76 32.15
N THR A 434 0.60 -3.95 31.94
CA THR A 434 0.79 -4.96 33.01
C THR A 434 2.23 -5.08 33.49
N HIS A 435 3.20 -5.05 32.57
CA HIS A 435 4.63 -5.24 32.81
C HIS A 435 5.48 -4.23 32.01
N PRO A 436 5.28 -2.91 32.20
CA PRO A 436 5.91 -1.90 31.34
C PRO A 436 7.44 -1.88 31.41
N ARG A 437 8.03 -2.26 32.56
CA ARG A 437 9.49 -2.36 32.71
C ARG A 437 10.07 -3.48 31.86
N LEU A 438 9.40 -4.64 31.80
CA LEU A 438 9.83 -5.74 30.94
C LEU A 438 9.77 -5.31 29.47
N LEU A 439 8.68 -4.68 29.03
CA LEU A 439 8.57 -4.19 27.65
C LEU A 439 9.68 -3.19 27.30
N LEU A 440 10.04 -2.28 28.21
CA LEU A 440 11.12 -1.33 28.00
C LEU A 440 12.44 -2.06 27.71
N ASP A 441 12.79 -3.05 28.54
CA ASP A 441 14.02 -3.84 28.37
C ASP A 441 14.03 -4.62 27.03
N LEU A 442 12.89 -5.20 26.65
CA LEU A 442 12.74 -5.92 25.36
C LEU A 442 12.83 -4.97 24.16
N THR A 443 12.25 -3.77 24.28
CA THR A 443 12.25 -2.74 23.23
C THR A 443 13.67 -2.27 22.94
N GLU A 444 14.43 -1.95 23.98
CA GLU A 444 15.82 -1.49 23.84
C GLU A 444 16.70 -2.57 23.20
N ALA A 445 16.57 -3.82 23.65
CA ALA A 445 17.31 -4.95 23.10
C ALA A 445 16.97 -5.26 21.64
N TYR A 446 15.70 -5.09 21.24
CA TYR A 446 15.27 -5.32 19.86
C TYR A 446 15.83 -4.26 18.90
N TYR A 447 15.51 -2.99 19.15
CA TYR A 447 15.76 -1.93 18.16
C TYR A 447 17.24 -1.59 18.02
N ILE A 448 18.01 -1.57 19.11
CA ILE A 448 19.44 -1.26 19.08
C ILE A 448 20.21 -2.53 18.71
N HIS A 449 20.89 -2.55 17.56
CA HIS A 449 21.67 -3.71 17.14
C HIS A 449 23.02 -3.33 16.51
N GLN A 450 23.99 -4.24 16.64
CA GLN A 450 25.29 -4.09 15.97
C GLN A 450 25.28 -4.83 14.63
N PRO A 451 25.53 -4.14 13.49
CA PRO A 451 25.61 -4.78 12.19
C PRO A 451 26.71 -5.84 12.13
N LYS A 452 26.40 -7.02 11.58
CA LYS A 452 27.45 -8.00 11.23
C LYS A 452 28.11 -7.56 9.92
N ARG A 453 29.44 -7.38 9.91
CA ARG A 453 30.22 -7.16 8.68
C ARG A 453 30.00 -8.34 7.72
N SER A 454 29.49 -8.09 6.51
CA SER A 454 29.32 -9.11 5.48
C SER A 454 30.66 -9.41 4.78
N ARG A 455 30.85 -10.66 4.33
CA ARG A 455 32.05 -11.11 3.59
C ARG A 455 32.13 -10.52 2.16
N TRP A 456 31.04 -9.91 1.69
CA TRP A 456 30.88 -9.29 0.37
C TRP A 456 30.87 -7.76 0.43
N GLY A 457 31.49 -7.16 1.45
CA GLY A 457 31.82 -5.73 1.46
C GLY A 457 30.63 -4.79 1.29
N GLY A 458 29.44 -5.20 1.77
CA GLY A 458 28.21 -4.41 1.63
C GLY A 458 27.43 -4.42 2.93
N GLY A 459 27.83 -3.59 3.89
CA GLY A 459 26.86 -2.94 4.76
C GLY A 459 26.43 -1.70 4.00
N GLY A 460 25.21 -1.69 3.45
CA GLY A 460 24.75 -0.56 2.66
C GLY A 460 24.78 0.73 3.48
N LEU A 461 24.87 1.87 2.80
CA LEU A 461 24.66 3.24 3.32
C LEU A 461 23.37 3.44 4.17
N ARG A 462 22.52 2.41 4.29
CA ARG A 462 21.20 2.43 4.94
C ARG A 462 21.16 1.70 6.30
N ASP A 463 22.23 1.05 6.74
CA ASP A 463 22.25 0.35 8.04
C ASP A 463 22.81 1.25 9.15
N GLU A 464 21.91 1.99 9.80
CA GLU A 464 22.21 2.95 10.86
C GLU A 464 22.20 2.32 12.28
N GLY A 465 22.27 0.99 12.40
CA GLY A 465 22.31 0.31 13.71
C GLY A 465 20.94 0.17 14.40
N ILE A 466 19.86 0.57 13.72
CA ILE A 466 18.48 0.43 14.19
C ILE A 466 17.75 -0.61 13.34
N ARG A 467 17.10 -1.59 13.99
CA ARG A 467 16.27 -2.57 13.27
C ARG A 467 14.99 -1.93 12.77
N SER A 468 14.64 -2.18 11.52
CA SER A 468 13.39 -1.68 10.92
C SER A 468 12.13 -2.29 11.54
N HIS A 469 11.00 -1.58 11.38
CA HIS A 469 9.67 -2.15 11.63
C HIS A 469 9.40 -3.36 10.74
N ARG A 470 8.60 -4.31 11.23
CA ARG A 470 8.14 -5.49 10.47
C ARG A 470 6.90 -5.22 9.60
N HIS A 471 6.60 -3.96 9.28
CA HIS A 471 5.39 -3.58 8.56
C HIS A 471 5.41 -4.12 7.11
N THR A 472 4.33 -4.77 6.68
CA THR A 472 4.21 -5.46 5.39
C THR A 472 3.32 -4.74 4.36
N GLY A 473 3.02 -3.45 4.56
CA GLY A 473 2.26 -2.64 3.60
C GLY A 473 3.11 -2.17 2.40
N PHE A 474 2.49 -2.07 1.23
CA PHE A 474 3.08 -1.41 0.06
C PHE A 474 2.68 0.06 0.06
N GLY A 475 3.67 0.96 0.13
CA GLY A 475 3.47 2.42 0.17
C GLY A 475 3.46 3.02 1.59
N PRO A 476 3.45 4.35 1.70
CA PRO A 476 3.41 5.06 2.98
C PRO A 476 2.08 4.82 3.73
N PRO A 477 2.05 4.98 5.08
CA PRO A 477 3.13 5.48 5.91
C PRO A 477 4.16 4.39 6.29
N PHE A 478 5.45 4.71 6.15
CA PHE A 478 6.53 3.84 6.64
C PHE A 478 6.95 4.18 8.08
N ALA A 479 6.52 5.33 8.60
CA ALA A 479 6.68 5.76 9.99
C ALA A 479 5.40 6.49 10.46
N ALA A 480 4.91 6.14 11.65
CA ALA A 480 3.78 6.79 12.31
C ALA A 480 3.92 6.76 13.85
N TRP A 481 3.23 7.67 14.56
CA TRP A 481 3.29 7.77 16.03
C TRP A 481 2.82 6.51 16.77
N HIS A 482 1.96 5.70 16.14
CA HIS A 482 1.41 4.47 16.71
C HIS A 482 2.20 3.21 16.30
N PHE A 483 3.30 3.35 15.55
CA PHE A 483 4.17 2.23 15.20
C PHE A 483 5.14 1.92 16.35
N GLY A 484 5.40 0.64 16.55
CA GLY A 484 6.21 0.15 17.67
C GLY A 484 5.58 0.40 19.05
N PRO A 485 6.34 0.15 20.12
CA PRO A 485 5.85 0.21 21.51
C PRO A 485 5.91 1.62 22.13
N PHE A 486 6.51 2.59 21.43
CA PHE A 486 6.96 3.87 22.02
C PHE A 486 5.82 4.68 22.64
N TYR A 487 4.72 4.88 21.92
CA TYR A 487 3.57 5.64 22.43
C TYR A 487 3.03 5.05 23.74
N TRP A 488 2.85 3.74 23.80
CA TRP A 488 2.31 3.06 24.98
C TRP A 488 3.28 3.06 26.16
N LEU A 489 4.58 2.90 25.89
CA LEU A 489 5.64 3.03 26.90
C LEU A 489 5.69 4.45 27.49
N LEU A 490 5.60 5.48 26.66
CA LEU A 490 5.58 6.89 27.10
C LEU A 490 4.39 7.20 28.01
N HIS A 491 3.24 6.57 27.80
CA HIS A 491 2.06 6.75 28.67
C HIS A 491 2.12 5.94 29.97
N SER A 492 2.97 4.90 30.02
CA SER A 492 3.08 3.98 31.18
C SER A 492 4.28 4.29 32.08
N LEU A 493 5.44 4.58 31.47
CA LEU A 493 6.72 4.92 32.11
C LEU A 493 7.38 6.11 31.38
N PRO A 494 6.82 7.33 31.46
CA PRO A 494 7.26 8.47 30.63
C PRO A 494 8.75 8.78 30.76
N GLY A 495 9.29 8.79 31.99
CA GLY A 495 10.70 9.11 32.23
C GLY A 495 11.66 8.06 31.67
N ASP A 496 11.44 6.79 32.03
CA ASP A 496 12.32 5.69 31.61
C ASP A 496 12.24 5.46 30.09
N ALA A 497 11.05 5.59 29.50
CA ALA A 497 10.84 5.46 28.05
C ALA A 497 11.52 6.59 27.27
N LEU A 498 11.48 7.83 27.76
CA LEU A 498 12.25 8.94 27.15
C LEU A 498 13.75 8.71 27.25
N ASP A 499 14.25 8.26 28.40
CA ASP A 499 15.68 7.93 28.58
C ASP A 499 16.11 6.81 27.58
N MET A 500 15.27 5.80 27.34
CA MET A 500 15.51 4.74 26.34
C MET A 500 15.47 5.27 24.90
N ILE A 501 14.47 6.09 24.55
CA ILE A 501 14.36 6.69 23.21
C ILE A 501 15.59 7.56 22.91
N ASN A 502 16.06 8.35 23.87
CA ASN A 502 17.28 9.15 23.71
C ASN A 502 18.52 8.27 23.48
N ARG A 503 18.68 7.14 24.20
CA ARG A 503 19.77 6.18 23.93
C ARG A 503 19.68 5.59 22.52
N MET A 504 18.48 5.27 22.05
CA MET A 504 18.24 4.76 20.70
C MET A 504 18.59 5.80 19.63
N LEU A 505 18.19 7.06 19.81
CA LEU A 505 18.50 8.16 18.90
C LEU A 505 19.98 8.51 18.89
N ASP A 506 20.62 8.55 20.07
CA ASP A 506 22.07 8.76 20.21
C ASP A 506 22.85 7.69 19.42
N HIS A 507 22.47 6.42 19.55
CA HIS A 507 23.08 5.31 18.81
C HIS A 507 22.97 5.47 17.29
N ALA A 508 21.76 5.80 16.81
CA ALA A 508 21.48 5.94 15.38
C ALA A 508 22.25 7.12 14.77
N ALA A 509 22.23 8.28 15.42
CA ALA A 509 22.90 9.49 14.96
C ALA A 509 24.42 9.30 14.90
N GLU A 510 25.02 8.72 15.95
CA GLU A 510 26.45 8.41 15.96
C GLU A 510 26.84 7.46 14.82
N ARG A 511 26.04 6.41 14.59
CA ARG A 511 26.34 5.41 13.57
C ARG A 511 26.27 5.98 12.16
N ARG A 512 25.26 6.79 11.89
CA ARG A 512 25.09 7.49 10.60
C ARG A 512 26.29 8.38 10.29
N VAL A 513 26.65 9.26 11.21
CA VAL A 513 27.79 10.18 11.04
C VAL A 513 29.11 9.42 10.85
N ARG A 514 29.36 8.36 11.64
CA ARG A 514 30.55 7.51 11.47
C ARG A 514 30.62 6.81 10.12
N THR A 515 29.48 6.36 9.60
CA THR A 515 29.42 5.65 8.32
C THR A 515 29.70 6.61 7.16
N LEU A 516 29.14 7.81 7.18
CA LEU A 516 29.42 8.85 6.20
C LEU A 516 30.89 9.30 6.24
N HIS A 517 31.44 9.49 7.44
CA HIS A 517 32.86 9.86 7.63
C HIS A 517 33.84 8.81 7.10
N GLN A 518 33.52 7.52 7.26
CA GLN A 518 34.32 6.42 6.68
C GLN A 518 34.28 6.38 5.15
N LEU A 519 33.24 6.93 4.54
CA LEU A 519 33.08 6.97 3.07
C LEU A 519 33.72 8.22 2.47
N SER A 520 33.85 9.30 3.23
CA SER A 520 34.40 10.59 2.78
C SER A 520 35.92 10.75 2.98
N SER A 521 36.55 9.97 3.86
CA SER A 521 37.96 10.17 4.26
C SER A 521 38.97 9.24 3.56
N ASN A 522 40.17 9.76 3.28
CA ASN A 522 41.38 8.95 3.14
C ASN A 522 41.70 8.35 4.52
N LEU A 523 42.21 7.11 4.58
CA LEU A 523 42.33 6.24 5.76
C LEU A 523 43.01 6.83 7.04
N ASP A 524 43.53 8.06 7.02
CA ASP A 524 44.28 8.71 8.10
C ASP A 524 43.43 9.60 9.06
N GLU A 525 42.13 9.82 8.82
CA GLU A 525 41.26 10.74 9.61
C GLU A 525 40.21 10.06 10.53
N LEU A 526 40.50 8.89 11.10
CA LEU A 526 39.54 8.13 11.93
C LEU A 526 39.33 8.67 13.36
N ASP A 527 40.15 9.63 13.81
CA ASP A 527 40.11 10.22 15.17
C ASP A 527 39.45 11.63 15.25
N ALA A 528 38.82 12.11 14.17
CA ALA A 528 38.10 13.39 14.18
C ALA A 528 36.83 13.36 15.06
N PRO A 529 36.45 14.47 15.71
CA PRO A 529 35.18 14.57 16.45
C PRO A 529 34.00 14.34 15.51
N LEU A 530 32.96 13.65 16.02
CA LEU A 530 31.74 13.38 15.25
C LEU A 530 31.05 14.70 14.87
N GLU A 531 30.48 14.75 13.67
CA GLU A 531 29.65 15.85 13.20
C GLU A 531 28.46 16.11 14.16
N GLY A 532 28.25 17.38 14.52
CA GLY A 532 27.24 17.81 15.47
C GLY A 532 27.38 19.28 15.88
N ILE A 533 26.54 19.74 16.81
CA ILE A 533 26.55 21.12 17.33
C ILE A 533 26.75 21.15 18.84
N SER A 534 27.48 22.14 19.35
CA SER A 534 27.65 22.34 20.80
C SER A 534 26.82 23.53 21.27
N LEU A 535 25.93 23.33 22.24
CA LEU A 535 25.05 24.36 22.80
C LEU A 535 25.07 24.33 24.33
N ASP A 536 24.96 25.50 24.96
CA ASP A 536 24.76 25.64 26.41
C ASP A 536 23.30 26.00 26.69
N ILE A 537 22.50 25.00 27.08
CA ILE A 537 21.06 25.16 27.28
C ILE A 537 20.79 25.45 28.77
N PRO A 538 20.12 26.57 29.10
CA PRO A 538 19.76 26.92 30.48
C PRO A 538 19.08 25.76 31.23
N GLY A 539 19.58 25.44 32.43
CA GLY A 539 19.07 24.35 33.26
C GLY A 539 19.53 22.94 32.85
N ILE A 540 20.31 22.80 31.77
CA ILE A 540 20.89 21.53 31.30
C ILE A 540 22.43 21.60 31.25
N GLY A 541 22.99 22.74 30.82
CA GLY A 541 24.43 22.98 30.68
C GLY A 541 24.97 22.73 29.27
N PRO A 542 26.30 22.88 29.06
CA PRO A 542 26.94 22.70 27.76
C PRO A 542 26.90 21.23 27.32
N ARG A 543 26.44 20.99 26.09
CA ARG A 543 26.35 19.66 25.49
C ARG A 543 26.61 19.68 23.99
N HIS A 544 27.22 18.61 23.49
CA HIS A 544 27.39 18.36 22.06
C HIS A 544 26.31 17.39 21.56
N PHE A 545 25.53 17.82 20.57
CA PHE A 545 24.47 17.04 19.94
C PHE A 545 24.94 16.53 18.58
N VAL A 546 25.06 15.21 18.44
CA VAL A 546 25.58 14.51 17.27
C VAL A 546 24.48 14.37 16.20
N GLY A 547 24.83 14.56 14.93
CA GLY A 547 23.95 14.31 13.79
C GLY A 547 24.22 15.24 12.60
N ASP A 548 23.61 14.92 11.45
CA ASP A 548 23.58 15.75 10.24
C ASP A 548 22.22 16.45 10.06
N SER A 549 22.02 17.14 8.93
CA SER A 549 20.75 17.79 8.59
C SER A 549 19.56 16.82 8.48
N HIS A 550 19.81 15.54 8.15
CA HIS A 550 18.75 14.54 8.09
C HIS A 550 18.30 14.13 9.49
N VAL A 551 19.24 13.91 10.41
CA VAL A 551 18.97 13.58 11.83
C VAL A 551 18.11 14.68 12.47
N TRP A 552 18.45 15.95 12.25
CA TRP A 552 17.64 17.09 12.70
C TRP A 552 16.19 17.04 12.21
N GLY A 553 15.97 16.60 10.97
CA GLY A 553 14.65 16.51 10.33
C GLY A 553 13.85 15.26 10.64
N TRP A 554 14.38 14.25 11.35
CA TRP A 554 13.70 12.97 11.56
C TRP A 554 12.33 13.08 12.22
N TYR A 555 12.14 14.05 13.13
CA TYR A 555 10.85 14.29 13.79
C TYR A 555 9.71 14.66 12.81
N ARG A 556 10.07 15.10 11.59
CA ARG A 556 9.14 15.40 10.50
C ARG A 556 8.84 14.23 9.58
N ALA A 557 9.68 13.18 9.61
CA ALA A 557 9.65 12.07 8.66
C ALA A 557 9.61 12.52 7.19
N SER A 558 10.33 13.60 6.89
CA SER A 558 10.56 14.16 5.56
C SER A 558 12.01 14.02 5.10
N THR A 559 12.86 13.40 5.93
CA THR A 559 14.29 13.17 5.67
C THR A 559 14.61 11.67 5.68
N VAL A 560 15.84 11.32 5.32
CA VAL A 560 16.33 9.93 5.27
C VAL A 560 16.82 9.51 6.66
N GLY A 561 16.40 8.34 7.14
CA GLY A 561 16.83 7.77 8.42
C GLY A 561 16.03 6.53 8.82
N PRO A 562 16.19 6.02 10.05
CA PRO A 562 15.54 4.81 10.52
C PRO A 562 14.10 5.14 10.88
N TYR A 563 13.16 4.51 10.20
CA TYR A 563 11.74 4.73 10.44
C TYR A 563 11.31 4.55 11.92
N PRO A 564 11.85 3.59 12.69
CA PRO A 564 11.55 3.49 14.12
C PRO A 564 11.96 4.70 14.95
N CYS A 565 13.06 5.36 14.63
CA CYS A 565 13.47 6.61 15.29
C CYS A 565 12.48 7.73 14.99
N MET A 566 12.00 7.83 13.74
CA MET A 566 10.98 8.80 13.35
C MET A 566 9.65 8.53 14.06
N SER A 567 9.21 7.26 14.13
CA SER A 567 8.02 6.85 14.88
C SER A 567 8.12 7.15 16.37
N ALA A 568 9.27 6.90 17.00
CA ALA A 568 9.50 7.26 18.40
C ALA A 568 9.42 8.77 18.63
N LEU A 569 10.02 9.59 17.75
CA LEU A 569 9.93 11.05 17.83
C LEU A 569 8.50 11.56 17.68
N MET A 570 7.70 10.99 16.77
CA MET A 570 6.28 11.33 16.65
C MET A 570 5.49 10.97 17.90
N ALA A 571 5.77 9.82 18.52
CA ALA A 571 5.16 9.44 19.80
C ALA A 571 5.54 10.39 20.94
N VAL A 572 6.79 10.86 20.96
CA VAL A 572 7.28 11.88 21.91
C VAL A 572 6.59 13.23 21.70
N GLU A 573 6.37 13.63 20.44
CA GLU A 573 5.64 14.86 20.09
C GLU A 573 4.20 14.83 20.67
N GLN A 574 3.50 13.70 20.53
CA GLN A 574 2.16 13.49 21.11
C GLN A 574 2.16 13.54 22.64
N LEU A 575 3.18 12.96 23.29
CA LEU A 575 3.35 13.05 24.74
C LEU A 575 3.57 14.51 25.18
N ALA A 576 4.43 15.25 24.49
CA ALA A 576 4.72 16.64 24.83
C ALA A 576 3.46 17.51 24.78
N ASP A 577 2.65 17.39 23.72
CA ASP A 577 1.36 18.07 23.62
C ASP A 577 0.41 17.67 24.76
N SER A 578 0.36 16.37 25.11
CA SER A 578 -0.48 15.87 26.21
C SER A 578 -0.06 16.42 27.58
N LEU A 579 1.25 16.51 27.85
CA LEU A 579 1.79 17.09 29.09
C LEU A 579 1.49 18.59 29.20
N ILE A 580 1.62 19.33 28.10
CA ILE A 580 1.28 20.76 28.03
C ILE A 580 -0.22 20.96 28.24
N ALA A 581 -1.06 20.16 27.59
CA ALA A 581 -2.52 20.20 27.78
C ALA A 581 -2.93 19.88 29.23
N ALA A 582 -2.16 19.04 29.92
CA ALA A 582 -2.33 18.76 31.36
C ALA A 582 -1.80 19.89 32.28
N GLY A 583 -1.32 21.01 31.73
CA GLY A 583 -0.86 22.18 32.47
C GLY A 583 0.62 22.15 32.88
N MET A 584 1.44 21.26 32.31
CA MET A 584 2.89 21.25 32.57
C MET A 584 3.57 22.45 31.90
N PRO A 585 4.40 23.24 32.61
CA PRO A 585 5.12 24.35 31.99
C PRO A 585 6.07 23.89 30.89
N TYR A 586 6.13 24.63 29.78
CA TYR A 586 6.98 24.35 28.61
C TYR A 586 8.43 24.09 28.99
N GLU A 587 9.00 24.90 29.89
CA GLU A 587 10.37 24.75 30.36
C GLU A 587 10.63 23.36 30.97
N ARG A 588 9.65 22.84 31.73
CA ARG A 588 9.76 21.51 32.34
C ARG A 588 9.66 20.39 31.31
N VAL A 589 8.83 20.57 30.27
CA VAL A 589 8.73 19.63 29.15
C VAL A 589 10.05 19.60 28.37
N VAL A 590 10.61 20.76 28.02
CA VAL A 590 11.91 20.86 27.31
C VAL A 590 13.03 20.18 28.10
N ARG A 591 13.14 20.44 29.41
CA ARG A 591 14.15 19.77 30.27
C ARG A 591 13.95 18.26 30.34
N LEU A 592 12.70 17.79 30.30
CA LEU A 592 12.38 16.37 30.31
C LEU A 592 12.79 15.69 28.99
N LEU A 593 12.50 16.31 27.84
CA LEU A 593 12.84 15.77 26.52
C LEU A 593 14.36 15.69 26.30
N LEU A 594 15.10 16.70 26.76
CA LEU A 594 16.55 16.79 26.61
C LEU A 594 17.34 16.06 27.72
N ARG A 595 16.65 15.38 28.62
CA ARG A 595 17.28 14.58 29.67
C ARG A 595 18.06 13.43 29.03
N GLY A 596 19.38 13.40 29.25
CA GLY A 596 20.27 12.38 28.70
C GLY A 596 20.42 12.37 27.17
N CYS A 597 19.89 13.36 26.46
CA CYS A 597 19.96 13.46 25.00
C CYS A 597 21.31 14.00 24.51
N ASN A 598 21.97 13.33 23.56
CA ASN A 598 23.17 13.80 22.86
C ASN A 598 23.00 13.76 21.32
N ASN A 599 21.77 13.75 20.81
CA ASN A 599 21.45 13.66 19.38
C ASN A 599 20.74 14.92 18.87
N LEU A 600 20.94 15.25 17.59
CA LEU A 600 20.24 16.36 16.93
C LEU A 600 18.74 16.13 16.72
N ALA A 601 18.26 14.88 16.74
CA ALA A 601 16.88 14.57 16.40
C ALA A 601 15.89 15.07 17.45
N MET A 602 16.16 14.83 18.73
CA MET A 602 15.36 15.34 19.84
C MET A 602 15.50 16.87 19.97
N ALA A 603 16.67 17.42 19.68
CA ALA A 603 16.88 18.87 19.64
C ALA A 603 16.02 19.53 18.55
N GLY A 604 15.98 18.96 17.35
CA GLY A 604 15.09 19.39 16.26
C GLY A 604 13.61 19.31 16.63
N LEU A 605 13.18 18.25 17.33
CA LEU A 605 11.81 18.13 17.85
C LEU A 605 11.49 19.25 18.85
N VAL A 606 12.40 19.56 19.78
CA VAL A 606 12.21 20.64 20.76
C VAL A 606 12.04 21.99 20.07
N VAL A 607 12.91 22.32 19.10
CA VAL A 607 12.79 23.56 18.32
C VAL A 607 11.46 23.58 17.56
N GLY A 608 11.10 22.50 16.89
CA GLY A 608 9.81 22.38 16.19
C GLY A 608 8.60 22.55 17.10
N LEU A 609 8.62 21.98 18.31
CA LEU A 609 7.57 22.14 19.33
C LEU A 609 7.42 23.60 19.77
N LEU A 610 8.54 24.28 20.06
CA LEU A 610 8.53 25.69 20.48
C LEU A 610 8.05 26.62 19.36
N VAL A 611 8.42 26.33 18.10
CA VAL A 611 7.93 27.08 16.92
C VAL A 611 6.42 26.91 16.74
N ARG A 612 5.90 25.67 16.88
CA ARG A 612 4.45 25.41 16.83
C ARG A 612 3.67 26.12 17.92
N ARG A 613 4.31 26.36 19.07
CA ARG A 613 3.72 26.94 20.29
C ARG A 613 4.28 28.32 20.58
N LEU A 614 4.64 29.08 19.55
CA LEU A 614 5.36 30.35 19.68
C LEU A 614 4.63 31.36 20.60
N GLU A 615 3.30 31.30 20.67
CA GLU A 615 2.49 32.19 21.51
C GLU A 615 2.71 31.95 23.01
N ASP A 616 3.02 30.71 23.39
CA ASP A 616 3.16 30.28 24.79
C ASP A 616 4.62 29.97 25.17
N ALA A 617 5.51 29.80 24.19
CA ALA A 617 6.89 29.36 24.37
C ALA A 617 7.80 30.38 25.10
N GLY A 618 7.41 31.65 25.14
CA GLY A 618 8.14 32.71 25.84
C GLY A 618 9.56 32.95 25.28
N ASP A 619 10.56 32.85 26.15
CA ASP A 619 11.99 33.03 25.86
C ASP A 619 12.75 31.71 25.61
N LEU A 620 12.07 30.55 25.68
CA LEU A 620 12.70 29.23 25.58
C LEU A 620 13.35 28.97 24.21
N LEU A 621 12.95 29.69 23.16
CA LEU A 621 13.53 29.58 21.83
C LEU A 621 14.84 30.38 21.68
N ASP A 622 15.09 31.37 22.55
CA ASP A 622 16.17 32.35 22.41
C ASP A 622 17.55 31.71 22.35
N VAL A 623 17.81 30.72 23.22
CA VAL A 623 19.10 30.02 23.25
C VAL A 623 19.41 29.35 21.92
N TRP A 624 18.41 28.76 21.26
CA TRP A 624 18.57 28.10 19.97
C TRP A 624 18.85 29.09 18.85
N LEU A 625 18.25 30.28 18.91
CA LEU A 625 18.44 31.35 17.95
C LEU A 625 19.84 31.99 18.01
N THR A 626 20.62 31.75 19.07
CA THR A 626 22.02 32.23 19.18
C THR A 626 23.03 31.39 18.38
N SER A 627 22.65 30.24 17.84
CA SER A 627 23.55 29.33 17.12
C SER A 627 23.36 29.39 15.61
N PRO A 628 24.38 29.80 14.81
CA PRO A 628 24.29 29.81 13.35
C PRO A 628 23.96 28.46 12.73
N ALA A 629 24.43 27.36 13.34
CA ALA A 629 24.18 26.01 12.87
C ALA A 629 22.68 25.63 12.92
N VAL A 630 21.95 26.03 13.97
CA VAL A 630 20.51 25.78 14.11
C VAL A 630 19.71 26.43 12.97
N TRP A 631 20.07 27.66 12.58
CA TRP A 631 19.46 28.33 11.43
C TRP A 631 19.71 27.58 10.11
N GLY A 632 20.91 27.03 9.94
CA GLY A 632 21.25 26.19 8.79
C GLY A 632 20.44 24.89 8.74
N LEU A 633 20.34 24.19 9.87
CA LEU A 633 19.58 22.95 10.02
C LEU A 633 18.08 23.14 9.75
N GLU A 634 17.46 24.18 10.32
CA GLU A 634 16.04 24.50 10.08
C GLU A 634 15.77 24.97 8.64
N SER A 635 16.70 25.71 8.03
CA SER A 635 16.59 26.10 6.62
C SER A 635 16.64 24.86 5.72
N SER A 636 17.61 23.96 5.94
CA SER A 636 17.72 22.70 5.21
C SER A 636 16.47 21.83 5.38
N ARG A 637 15.97 21.68 6.60
CA ARG A 637 14.74 20.95 6.91
C ARG A 637 13.56 21.48 6.09
N THR A 638 13.35 22.80 6.09
CA THR A 638 12.21 23.44 5.39
C THR A 638 12.30 23.25 3.87
N THR A 639 13.50 23.32 3.28
CA THR A 639 13.70 23.11 1.83
C THR A 639 13.47 21.66 1.40
N THR A 640 13.78 20.70 2.27
CA THR A 640 13.66 19.26 1.95
C THR A 640 12.22 18.76 2.02
N GLU A 641 11.34 19.48 2.73
CA GLU A 641 10.01 19.02 3.16
C GLU A 641 8.91 18.98 2.07
N GLY A 642 9.24 19.15 0.79
CA GLY A 642 8.24 19.12 -0.31
C GLY A 642 8.30 17.92 -1.26
N HIS A 643 9.33 17.06 -1.16
CA HIS A 643 9.64 16.07 -2.21
C HIS A 643 9.38 14.61 -1.83
N PHE A 644 9.32 14.30 -0.52
CA PHE A 644 9.18 12.92 -0.02
C PHE A 644 8.52 12.90 1.36
N HIS A 645 7.42 12.16 1.52
CA HIS A 645 6.71 12.03 2.80
C HIS A 645 6.62 10.57 3.25
N VAL A 646 7.48 10.19 4.20
CA VAL A 646 7.47 8.85 4.84
C VAL A 646 6.21 8.64 5.67
N ARG A 647 5.58 9.72 6.15
CA ARG A 647 4.36 9.76 6.99
C ARG A 647 3.03 9.66 6.21
N GLY A 648 3.06 9.71 4.87
CA GLY A 648 1.85 9.88 4.05
C GLY A 648 1.31 11.33 4.02
N PRO A 649 0.22 11.60 3.28
CA PRO A 649 -0.25 12.97 2.99
C PRO A 649 -1.11 13.63 4.08
N ALA A 650 -1.59 12.89 5.08
CA ALA A 650 -2.44 13.43 6.14
C ALA A 650 -1.60 14.03 7.29
N LEU A 651 -1.93 15.26 7.71
CA LEU A 651 -1.35 15.86 8.91
C LEU A 651 -1.95 15.22 10.16
N ASP A 652 -1.11 14.73 11.07
CA ASP A 652 -1.56 14.38 12.43
C ASP A 652 -2.25 15.58 13.09
N ASP A 653 -3.28 15.31 13.90
CA ASP A 653 -4.03 16.28 14.71
C ASP A 653 -3.18 16.80 15.88
N VAL A 654 -2.11 17.53 15.56
CA VAL A 654 -1.25 18.19 16.54
C VAL A 654 -1.51 19.69 16.52
N ALA A 655 -1.55 20.32 17.69
CA ALA A 655 -1.95 21.72 17.74
C ALA A 655 -0.83 22.68 17.29
N GLY A 656 -1.18 23.67 16.46
CA GLY A 656 -0.21 24.52 15.76
C GLY A 656 0.45 23.85 14.55
N ALA A 657 -0.20 22.82 13.97
CA ALA A 657 0.31 22.13 12.78
C ALA A 657 0.51 23.06 11.57
N ASP A 658 -0.22 24.17 11.48
CA ASP A 658 -0.05 25.21 10.47
C ASP A 658 1.34 25.85 10.49
N ARG A 659 1.97 25.94 11.67
CA ARG A 659 3.31 26.52 11.84
C ARG A 659 4.46 25.57 11.55
N ARG A 660 4.15 24.32 11.23
CA ARG A 660 5.17 23.31 10.93
C ARG A 660 6.02 23.70 9.72
N THR A 661 5.45 24.36 8.73
CA THR A 661 6.18 24.80 7.52
C THR A 661 6.80 26.18 7.66
N THR A 662 6.63 26.86 8.81
CA THR A 662 7.14 28.22 9.02
C THR A 662 8.67 28.23 9.05
N PRO A 663 9.33 28.99 8.15
CA PRO A 663 10.78 29.07 8.12
C PRO A 663 11.31 29.87 9.34
N PRO A 664 12.55 29.61 9.78
CA PRO A 664 13.13 30.25 10.98
C PRO A 664 13.17 31.78 10.90
N ARG A 665 13.23 32.36 9.69
CA ARG A 665 13.20 33.81 9.47
C ARG A 665 11.84 34.42 9.82
N GLU A 666 10.75 33.73 9.48
CA GLU A 666 9.39 34.17 9.83
C GLU A 666 9.15 34.04 11.32
N VAL A 667 9.68 32.99 11.96
CA VAL A 667 9.61 32.83 13.42
C VAL A 667 10.28 33.99 14.14
N ALA A 668 11.51 34.36 13.75
CA ALA A 668 12.22 35.49 14.33
C ALA A 668 11.49 36.82 14.13
N ALA A 669 10.91 37.04 12.95
CA ALA A 669 10.10 38.23 12.68
C ALA A 669 8.81 38.26 13.53
N ASP A 670 8.10 37.13 13.66
CA ASP A 670 6.86 37.02 14.44
C ASP A 670 7.13 37.30 15.94
N LEU A 671 8.23 36.78 16.50
CA LEU A 671 8.65 37.08 17.88
C LEU A 671 8.83 38.59 18.12
N THR A 672 9.59 39.26 17.26
CA THR A 672 9.85 40.70 17.36
C THR A 672 8.56 41.51 17.19
N GLN A 673 7.77 41.20 16.16
CA GLN A 673 6.54 41.91 15.84
C GLN A 673 5.48 41.76 16.95
N ARG A 674 5.36 40.57 17.56
CA ARG A 674 4.47 40.35 18.71
C ARG A 674 4.88 41.18 19.92
N ALA A 675 6.17 41.21 20.25
CA ALA A 675 6.67 42.05 21.33
C ALA A 675 6.42 43.55 21.07
N MET A 676 6.56 44.00 19.81
CA MET A 676 6.21 45.36 19.41
C MET A 676 4.71 45.66 19.57
N VAL A 677 3.83 44.75 19.14
CA VAL A 677 2.36 44.91 19.28
C VAL A 677 1.93 44.90 20.75
N ALA A 678 2.56 44.08 21.58
CA ALA A 678 2.30 44.01 23.01
C ALA A 678 2.88 45.22 23.79
N GLY A 679 3.78 45.99 23.18
CA GLY A 679 4.51 47.07 23.86
C GLY A 679 5.50 46.57 24.91
N ASP A 680 5.99 45.34 24.76
CA ASP A 680 6.90 44.69 25.71
C ASP A 680 8.37 45.05 25.40
N GLN A 681 8.82 46.18 25.94
CA GLN A 681 10.19 46.66 25.73
C GLN A 681 11.23 45.69 26.30
N ALA A 682 10.94 45.02 27.42
CA ALA A 682 11.87 44.07 28.03
C ALA A 682 12.12 42.87 27.11
N ARG A 683 11.08 42.38 26.42
CA ARG A 683 11.22 41.32 25.42
C ARG A 683 12.01 41.77 24.19
N LEU A 684 11.79 43.01 23.71
CA LEU A 684 12.55 43.56 22.58
C LEU A 684 14.04 43.71 22.90
N ASP A 685 14.38 44.18 24.10
CA ASP A 685 15.76 44.30 24.55
C ASP A 685 16.43 42.91 24.64
N ALA A 686 15.70 41.89 25.13
CA ALA A 686 16.19 40.50 25.16
C ALA A 686 16.43 39.92 23.76
N LEU A 687 15.53 40.16 22.79
CA LEU A 687 15.70 39.70 21.40
C LEU A 687 16.90 40.40 20.72
N ALA A 688 17.14 41.68 21.02
CA ALA A 688 18.34 42.39 20.56
C ALA A 688 19.63 41.77 21.14
N GLU A 689 19.62 41.33 22.39
CA GLU A 689 20.75 40.61 23.00
C GLU A 689 20.97 39.23 22.35
N VAL A 690 19.90 38.52 21.96
CA VAL A 690 20.00 37.28 21.18
C VAL A 690 20.64 37.55 19.81
N ALA A 691 20.27 38.66 19.16
CA ALA A 691 20.87 39.09 17.89
C ALA A 691 22.38 39.35 18.03
N ASP A 692 22.80 40.04 19.09
CA ASP A 692 24.21 40.32 19.37
C ASP A 692 25.00 39.04 19.64
N ARG A 693 24.45 38.12 20.43
CA ARG A 693 25.06 36.81 20.71
C ARG A 693 25.18 35.96 19.45
N LEU A 694 24.17 35.92 18.59
CA LEU A 694 24.20 35.19 17.33
C LEU A 694 25.35 35.65 16.42
N VAL A 695 25.55 36.97 16.27
CA VAL A 695 26.66 37.53 15.49
C VAL A 695 28.01 37.25 16.16
N ALA A 696 28.09 37.32 17.49
CA ALA A 696 29.32 37.02 18.22
C ALA A 696 29.73 35.54 18.07
N THR A 697 28.78 34.61 18.18
CA THR A 697 29.01 33.17 17.96
C THR A 697 29.53 32.90 16.56
N ALA A 698 28.89 33.47 15.53
CA ALA A 698 29.34 33.31 14.15
C ALA A 698 30.76 33.83 13.92
N ARG A 699 31.14 34.95 14.55
CA ARG A 699 32.53 35.47 14.48
C ARG A 699 33.55 34.58 15.18
N ALA A 700 33.14 33.86 16.23
CA ALA A 700 34.03 32.93 16.92
C ALA A 700 34.22 31.61 16.14
N GLU A 701 33.19 31.16 15.41
CA GLU A 701 33.22 29.95 14.58
C GLU A 701 33.90 30.19 13.22
N ALA A 702 33.81 31.41 12.71
CA ALA A 702 34.43 31.84 11.46
C ALA A 702 35.94 32.12 11.62
N GLY A 703 36.81 31.33 10.96
CA GLY A 703 38.22 31.69 10.77
C GLY A 703 38.43 32.85 9.76
N ASP A 704 39.67 33.10 9.35
CA ASP A 704 40.12 34.26 8.53
C ASP A 704 39.45 34.45 7.13
N ASN A 705 38.49 33.62 6.71
CA ASN A 705 37.87 33.72 5.38
C ASN A 705 36.36 33.45 5.41
N SER A 706 35.58 34.39 5.97
CA SER A 706 34.18 34.15 6.38
C SER A 706 33.15 35.23 6.01
N ASP A 707 33.50 36.21 5.17
CA ASP A 707 32.64 37.39 4.94
C ASP A 707 31.20 37.01 4.54
N GLY A 708 31.02 36.01 3.67
CA GLY A 708 29.69 35.57 3.22
C GLY A 708 28.85 34.82 4.26
N GLN A 709 29.46 34.07 5.18
CA GLN A 709 28.73 33.43 6.29
C GLN A 709 28.34 34.45 7.34
N LEU A 710 29.23 35.40 7.64
CA LEU A 710 28.97 36.45 8.62
C LEU A 710 27.85 37.39 8.16
N THR A 711 27.84 37.80 6.88
CA THR A 711 26.70 38.55 6.28
C THR A 711 25.39 37.78 6.41
N ARG A 712 25.43 36.44 6.24
CA ARG A 712 24.22 35.61 6.36
C ARG A 712 23.63 35.67 7.77
N VAL A 713 24.50 35.52 8.76
CA VAL A 713 24.13 35.58 10.18
C VAL A 713 23.68 37.00 10.57
N GLN A 714 24.30 38.05 10.04
CA GLN A 714 23.87 39.43 10.26
C GLN A 714 22.44 39.67 9.75
N GLY A 715 22.07 39.08 8.61
CA GLY A 715 20.70 39.13 8.09
C GLY A 715 19.68 38.30 8.86
N TRP A 716 20.11 37.29 9.61
CA TRP A 716 19.27 36.59 10.58
C TRP A 716 19.10 37.42 11.85
N ALA A 717 20.19 37.97 12.38
CA ALA A 717 20.20 38.81 13.57
C ALA A 717 19.35 40.08 13.42
N SER A 718 19.29 40.67 12.21
CA SER A 718 18.48 41.87 11.96
C SER A 718 16.97 41.65 12.10
N LEU A 719 16.48 40.41 11.97
CA LEU A 719 15.05 40.05 12.19
C LEU A 719 14.64 40.13 13.67
N LEU A 720 15.60 40.17 14.59
CA LEU A 720 15.39 40.22 16.04
C LEU A 720 15.46 41.65 16.59
N ARG A 721 15.60 42.67 15.72
CA ARG A 721 15.73 44.08 16.10
C ARG A 721 14.50 44.88 15.70
N SER A 722 13.86 45.53 16.66
CA SER A 722 12.62 46.28 16.43
C SER A 722 12.74 47.39 15.38
N GLU A 723 13.91 48.04 15.25
CA GLU A 723 14.10 49.11 14.26
C GLU A 723 13.94 48.64 12.80
N ASN A 724 14.07 47.34 12.53
CA ASN A 724 13.94 46.75 11.20
C ASN A 724 12.51 46.31 10.87
N HIS A 725 11.52 46.59 11.72
CA HIS A 725 10.10 46.29 11.49
C HIS A 725 9.24 47.56 11.48
N PRO A 726 9.42 48.47 10.50
CA PRO A 726 8.61 49.68 10.41
C PRO A 726 7.11 49.36 10.33
N ALA A 727 6.32 50.16 11.05
CA ALA A 727 4.86 50.07 11.05
C ALA A 727 4.26 51.00 9.99
N TYR A 728 3.49 50.43 9.05
CA TYR A 728 2.77 51.18 8.03
C TYR A 728 1.27 51.17 8.33
N ARG A 729 0.60 52.29 8.07
CA ARG A 729 -0.85 52.40 8.23
C ARG A 729 -1.52 52.24 6.86
N THR A 730 -2.26 51.15 6.68
CA THR A 730 -3.13 50.90 5.52
C THR A 730 -4.59 51.07 5.91
N ASN A 731 -5.48 51.28 4.94
CA ASN A 731 -6.84 51.84 5.05
C ASN A 731 -7.84 51.23 6.08
N ASP A 732 -7.43 50.27 6.93
CA ASP A 732 -8.03 49.96 8.25
C ASP A 732 -7.11 49.10 9.17
N MET A 733 -5.81 48.91 8.85
CA MET A 733 -4.89 48.06 9.62
C MET A 733 -3.47 48.63 9.71
N VAL A 734 -2.79 48.41 10.83
CA VAL A 734 -1.34 48.63 10.99
C VAL A 734 -0.62 47.36 10.56
N VAL A 735 0.25 47.45 9.55
CA VAL A 735 1.06 46.34 9.04
C VAL A 735 2.50 46.56 9.46
N LEU A 736 3.06 45.62 10.21
CA LEU A 736 4.49 45.55 10.50
C LEU A 736 5.17 44.74 9.40
N GLN A 737 6.12 45.35 8.67
CA GLN A 737 6.84 44.66 7.60
C GLN A 737 8.34 44.69 7.90
N TYR A 738 9.00 43.53 7.83
CA TYR A 738 10.45 43.46 7.95
C TYR A 738 11.13 44.17 6.78
N THR A 739 12.03 45.09 7.08
CA THR A 739 12.91 45.76 6.13
C THR A 739 14.36 45.51 6.56
N PRO A 740 15.16 44.76 5.79
CA PRO A 740 16.55 44.49 6.16
C PRO A 740 17.37 45.79 6.21
N PRO A 741 18.39 45.89 7.08
CA PRO A 741 19.33 47.01 7.09
C PRO A 741 19.99 47.19 5.71
N ALA A 742 20.22 48.44 5.28
CA ALA A 742 20.75 48.76 3.96
C ALA A 742 22.07 48.01 3.66
N GLU A 743 23.00 47.99 4.62
CA GLU A 743 24.29 47.28 4.48
C GLU A 743 24.11 45.78 4.23
N VAL A 744 23.16 45.14 4.92
CA VAL A 744 22.84 43.71 4.74
C VAL A 744 22.14 43.48 3.41
N ALA A 745 21.18 44.34 3.04
CA ALA A 745 20.47 44.26 1.77
C ALA A 745 21.41 44.42 0.56
N GLU A 746 22.36 45.36 0.62
CA GLU A 746 23.37 45.58 -0.40
C GLU A 746 24.31 44.39 -0.55
N GLN A 747 24.74 43.77 0.55
CA GLN A 747 25.61 42.59 0.53
C GLN A 747 24.89 41.31 0.03
N PHE A 748 23.59 41.19 0.27
CA PHE A 748 22.78 40.06 -0.21
C PHE A 748 22.24 40.25 -1.63
N ALA A 749 22.18 41.47 -2.17
CA ALA A 749 21.66 41.73 -3.52
C ALA A 749 22.35 40.89 -4.62
N PRO A 750 23.69 40.68 -4.61
CA PRO A 750 24.34 39.76 -5.53
C PRO A 750 23.87 38.31 -5.36
N LEU A 751 23.73 37.82 -4.13
CA LEU A 751 23.28 36.44 -3.86
C LEU A 751 21.80 36.25 -4.22
N ALA A 752 20.94 37.22 -3.96
CA ALA A 752 19.52 37.18 -4.32
C ALA A 752 19.34 37.17 -5.85
N ALA A 753 20.16 37.95 -6.58
CA ALA A 753 20.21 37.90 -8.03
C ALA A 753 20.68 36.52 -8.54
N GLN A 754 21.66 35.90 -7.86
CA GLN A 754 22.14 34.54 -8.16
C GLN A 754 21.08 33.46 -7.90
N VAL A 755 20.32 33.55 -6.80
CA VAL A 755 19.21 32.62 -6.50
C VAL A 755 18.07 32.79 -7.51
N ALA A 756 17.68 34.03 -7.84
CA ALA A 756 16.65 34.29 -8.84
C ALA A 756 17.07 33.76 -10.24
N ALA A 757 18.32 33.98 -10.62
CA ALA A 757 18.88 33.40 -11.86
C ALA A 757 18.90 31.86 -11.82
N GLY A 758 19.21 31.26 -10.66
CA GLY A 758 19.14 29.82 -10.44
C GLY A 758 17.73 29.23 -10.54
N SER A 759 16.73 29.92 -9.96
CA SER A 759 15.31 29.53 -10.07
C SER A 759 14.82 29.60 -11.51
N GLU A 760 15.20 30.63 -12.26
CA GLU A 760 14.92 30.71 -13.70
C GLU A 760 15.61 29.57 -14.47
N ALA A 761 16.86 29.25 -14.16
CA ALA A 761 17.55 28.11 -14.79
C ALA A 761 16.84 26.77 -14.51
N LEU A 762 16.41 26.51 -13.27
CA LEU A 762 15.61 25.33 -12.93
C LEU A 762 14.27 25.29 -13.67
N ARG A 763 13.56 26.42 -13.74
CA ARG A 763 12.31 26.53 -14.52
C ARG A 763 12.54 26.16 -15.97
N LEU A 764 13.59 26.69 -16.60
CA LEU A 764 13.97 26.35 -17.98
C LEU A 764 14.26 24.85 -18.13
N GLN A 765 15.06 24.27 -17.22
CA GLN A 765 15.36 22.84 -17.24
C GLN A 765 14.09 22.00 -17.13
N HIS A 766 13.23 22.23 -16.14
CA HIS A 766 11.99 21.49 -15.96
C HIS A 766 11.02 21.65 -17.13
N THR A 767 10.99 22.82 -17.78
CA THR A 767 10.09 23.09 -18.91
C THR A 767 10.51 22.33 -20.18
N TYR A 768 11.82 22.20 -20.43
CA TYR A 768 12.35 21.74 -21.72
C TYR A 768 13.17 20.43 -21.68
N GLY A 769 13.59 19.97 -20.50
CA GLY A 769 14.51 18.83 -20.33
C GLY A 769 13.86 17.48 -19.98
N ASP A 770 12.57 17.44 -19.63
CA ASP A 770 11.88 16.26 -19.06
C ASP A 770 11.82 15.04 -20.02
N TYR A 771 11.66 13.83 -19.48
CA TYR A 771 11.56 12.57 -20.23
C TYR A 771 10.32 12.53 -21.13
N ASP A 772 9.21 13.10 -20.66
CA ASP A 772 7.91 13.11 -21.34
C ASP A 772 7.75 14.35 -22.25
N ASN A 773 8.78 14.63 -23.05
CA ASN A 773 8.83 15.76 -23.98
C ASN A 773 7.70 15.69 -25.01
N TRP A 774 6.70 16.57 -24.88
CA TRP A 774 5.68 16.84 -25.90
C TRP A 774 5.96 18.22 -26.48
N PRO A 775 6.72 18.33 -27.59
CA PRO A 775 7.03 19.61 -28.21
C PRO A 775 5.78 20.44 -28.53
N GLU A 776 4.63 19.79 -28.72
CA GLU A 776 3.33 20.42 -28.97
C GLU A 776 2.82 21.23 -27.77
N LYS A 777 3.32 20.98 -26.56
CA LYS A 777 2.99 21.74 -25.34
C LYS A 777 3.87 22.98 -25.15
N TRP A 778 4.97 23.12 -25.87
CA TRP A 778 5.85 24.28 -25.75
C TRP A 778 5.22 25.49 -26.43
N GLN A 779 4.99 26.57 -25.67
CA GLN A 779 4.45 27.80 -26.24
C GLN A 779 5.54 28.56 -27.00
N ALA A 780 5.30 28.86 -28.28
CA ALA A 780 6.28 29.49 -29.18
C ALA A 780 6.78 30.86 -28.67
N ASP A 781 5.88 31.70 -28.16
CA ASP A 781 6.25 33.03 -27.65
C ASP A 781 7.11 32.96 -26.38
N ALA A 782 6.82 32.00 -25.50
CA ALA A 782 7.62 31.76 -24.29
C ALA A 782 9.02 31.24 -24.62
N LEU A 783 9.13 30.35 -25.63
CA LEU A 783 10.39 29.77 -26.06
C LEU A 783 11.38 30.82 -26.58
N LEU A 784 10.92 31.82 -27.34
CA LEU A 784 11.78 32.90 -27.84
C LEU A 784 12.31 33.80 -26.71
N ALA A 785 11.47 34.11 -25.72
CA ALA A 785 11.91 34.83 -24.53
C ALA A 785 12.89 34.01 -23.69
N ASP A 786 12.60 32.72 -23.54
CA ASP A 786 13.42 31.77 -22.79
C ASP A 786 14.77 31.49 -23.46
N LEU A 787 14.87 31.58 -24.79
CA LEU A 787 16.14 31.54 -25.53
C LEU A 787 17.07 32.70 -25.15
N ALA A 788 16.54 33.92 -25.03
CA ALA A 788 17.33 35.07 -24.59
C ALA A 788 17.83 34.90 -23.15
N LEU A 789 16.99 34.32 -22.29
CA LEU A 789 17.34 34.00 -20.90
C LEU A 789 18.39 32.89 -20.81
N ALA A 790 18.25 31.83 -21.60
CA ALA A 790 19.18 30.71 -21.69
C ALA A 790 20.58 31.15 -22.16
N ARG A 791 20.66 32.09 -23.12
CA ARG A 791 21.94 32.71 -23.54
C ARG A 791 22.62 33.43 -22.39
N LYS A 792 21.86 34.18 -21.59
CA LYS A 792 22.37 34.89 -20.42
C LYS A 792 22.89 33.91 -19.36
N VAL A 793 22.12 32.86 -19.07
CA VAL A 793 22.52 31.77 -18.16
C VAL A 793 23.77 31.05 -18.66
N ALA A 794 23.91 30.83 -19.97
CA ALA A 794 25.10 30.17 -20.53
C ALA A 794 26.37 31.03 -20.43
N SER A 795 26.24 32.36 -20.53
CA SER A 795 27.38 33.29 -20.42
C SER A 795 27.77 33.61 -18.97
N ASP A 796 26.78 33.63 -18.08
CA ASP A 796 26.92 33.96 -16.66
C ASP A 796 26.11 32.96 -15.83
N PRO A 797 26.64 31.73 -15.66
CA PRO A 797 25.91 30.65 -14.99
C PRO A 797 25.70 30.97 -13.51
N PRO A 798 24.48 30.75 -12.98
CA PRO A 798 24.21 31.00 -11.58
C PRO A 798 25.00 30.02 -10.69
N LEU A 799 25.40 30.50 -9.51
CA LEU A 799 26.12 29.71 -8.50
C LEU A 799 25.24 28.60 -7.86
N PHE A 800 23.92 28.73 -7.96
CA PHE A 800 22.92 27.80 -7.41
C PHE A 800 21.85 27.52 -8.47
N GLY A 801 21.19 26.36 -8.44
CA GLY A 801 20.13 26.02 -9.39
C GLY A 801 20.23 24.57 -9.89
N THR A 802 20.47 24.41 -11.18
CA THR A 802 20.58 23.10 -11.84
C THR A 802 21.80 22.30 -11.34
N LEU A 803 21.74 20.98 -11.44
CA LEU A 803 22.84 20.10 -11.04
C LEU A 803 24.12 20.43 -11.84
N HIS A 804 23.97 20.67 -13.14
CA HIS A 804 25.03 21.22 -13.98
C HIS A 804 24.59 22.52 -14.67
N PRO A 805 25.45 23.56 -14.71
CA PRO A 805 25.09 24.85 -15.32
C PRO A 805 24.70 24.79 -16.81
N GLN A 806 25.11 23.74 -17.52
CA GLN A 806 24.83 23.56 -18.95
C GLN A 806 23.45 22.94 -19.21
N ASP A 807 22.81 22.33 -18.22
CA ASP A 807 21.58 21.57 -18.44
C ASP A 807 20.42 22.44 -18.95
N ALA A 808 20.17 23.57 -18.29
CA ALA A 808 19.10 24.48 -18.68
C ALA A 808 19.33 25.13 -20.06
N PRO A 809 20.51 25.72 -20.36
CA PRO A 809 20.78 26.25 -21.69
C PRO A 809 20.66 25.21 -22.81
N THR A 810 21.16 23.99 -22.60
CA THR A 810 21.10 22.93 -23.61
C THR A 810 19.67 22.39 -23.81
N ALA A 811 18.86 22.32 -22.75
CA ALA A 811 17.45 21.97 -22.85
C ALA A 811 16.65 22.98 -23.71
N VAL A 812 16.88 24.28 -23.51
CA VAL A 812 16.24 25.34 -24.31
C VAL A 812 16.74 25.32 -25.76
N ALA A 813 18.05 25.13 -25.97
CA ALA A 813 18.63 24.99 -27.31
C ALA A 813 18.03 23.77 -28.06
N ALA A 814 17.87 22.64 -27.36
CA ALA A 814 17.22 21.45 -27.90
C ALA A 814 15.76 21.72 -28.28
N ALA A 815 15.01 22.40 -27.41
CA ALA A 815 13.62 22.78 -27.67
C ALA A 815 13.48 23.73 -28.87
N ALA A 816 14.39 24.68 -29.04
CA ALA A 816 14.42 25.59 -30.19
C ALA A 816 14.64 24.85 -31.51
N VAL A 817 15.64 23.96 -31.56
CA VAL A 817 15.92 23.15 -32.75
C VAL A 817 14.74 22.22 -33.08
N VAL A 818 14.19 21.50 -32.10
CA VAL A 818 13.06 20.58 -32.31
C VAL A 818 11.78 21.31 -32.71
N SER A 819 11.48 22.46 -32.08
CA SER A 819 10.28 23.25 -32.40
C SER A 819 10.35 23.85 -33.80
N HIS A 820 11.52 24.37 -34.18
CA HIS A 820 11.75 24.83 -35.55
C HIS A 820 11.63 23.66 -36.52
N ALA A 821 12.18 22.51 -36.13
CA ALA A 821 12.21 21.35 -37.01
C ALA A 821 10.85 20.75 -37.34
N ARG A 822 9.90 20.87 -36.41
CA ARG A 822 8.51 20.39 -36.55
C ARG A 822 7.56 21.48 -37.07
N GLY A 823 8.05 22.69 -37.35
CA GLY A 823 7.21 23.82 -37.73
C GLY A 823 6.30 24.34 -36.61
N LEU A 824 6.61 24.04 -35.35
CA LEU A 824 5.85 24.49 -34.17
C LEU A 824 6.18 25.94 -33.79
N ALA A 825 7.39 26.41 -34.13
CA ALA A 825 7.83 27.79 -33.95
C ALA A 825 8.80 28.22 -35.05
N VAL A 826 8.79 29.50 -35.43
CA VAL A 826 9.80 30.08 -36.32
C VAL A 826 10.86 30.76 -35.45
N VAL A 827 12.05 30.15 -35.37
CA VAL A 827 13.16 30.66 -34.56
C VAL A 827 14.11 31.43 -35.49
N PRO A 828 14.57 32.65 -35.12
CA PRO A 828 15.53 33.41 -35.93
C PRO A 828 16.85 32.67 -36.17
N ASP A 829 17.48 32.89 -37.33
CA ASP A 829 18.72 32.22 -37.71
C ASP A 829 19.86 32.41 -36.69
N ASP A 830 19.97 33.61 -36.09
CA ASP A 830 20.98 33.88 -35.05
C ASP A 830 20.76 33.02 -33.79
N ASP A 831 19.51 32.74 -33.43
CA ASP A 831 19.12 31.87 -32.31
C ASP A 831 19.31 30.40 -32.63
N LEU A 832 19.04 29.99 -33.87
CA LEU A 832 19.33 28.64 -34.34
C LEU A 832 20.83 28.34 -34.39
N LEU A 833 21.66 29.29 -34.84
CA LEU A 833 23.12 29.15 -34.85
C LEU A 833 23.68 28.99 -33.44
N TRP A 834 23.17 29.76 -32.48
CA TRP A 834 23.57 29.60 -31.08
C TRP A 834 23.11 28.27 -30.50
N ALA A 835 21.85 27.88 -30.74
CA ALA A 835 21.32 26.61 -30.26
C ALA A 835 22.11 25.43 -30.83
N ALA A 836 22.43 25.45 -32.13
CA ALA A 836 23.26 24.44 -32.78
C ALA A 836 24.67 24.38 -32.18
N ASP A 837 25.32 25.54 -31.95
CA ASP A 837 26.64 25.57 -31.31
C ASP A 837 26.62 25.02 -29.89
N ARG A 838 25.58 25.32 -29.09
CA ARG A 838 25.40 24.72 -27.75
C ARG A 838 25.26 23.21 -27.78
N LEU A 839 24.43 22.67 -28.68
CA LEU A 839 24.28 21.22 -28.83
C LEU A 839 25.60 20.56 -29.27
N LEU A 840 26.36 21.20 -30.17
CA LEU A 840 27.65 20.71 -30.68
C LEU A 840 28.83 20.88 -29.70
N THR A 841 28.67 21.66 -28.64
CA THR A 841 29.69 21.90 -27.60
C THR A 841 29.34 21.23 -26.26
N THR A 842 28.21 20.51 -26.22
CA THR A 842 27.78 19.78 -25.03
C THR A 842 28.81 18.70 -24.68
N PRO A 843 29.26 18.61 -23.41
CA PRO A 843 30.23 17.59 -23.01
C PRO A 843 29.72 16.18 -23.31
N THR A 844 30.58 15.37 -23.94
CA THR A 844 30.33 13.96 -24.29
C THR A 844 31.03 13.00 -23.32
N THR A 845 31.36 13.48 -22.12
CA THR A 845 31.96 12.70 -21.03
C THR A 845 31.19 12.97 -19.74
N ALA A 846 30.94 11.92 -18.95
CA ALA A 846 30.37 12.07 -17.61
C ALA A 846 31.22 13.05 -16.76
N PRO A 847 30.62 13.91 -15.92
CA PRO A 847 31.38 14.85 -15.10
C PRO A 847 32.40 14.13 -14.21
N PRO A 848 33.64 14.61 -14.10
CA PRO A 848 34.60 14.04 -13.15
C PRO A 848 34.05 14.21 -11.72
N GLY A 849 33.66 13.10 -11.10
CA GLY A 849 33.10 13.07 -9.74
C GLY A 849 31.69 12.50 -9.61
N SER A 850 30.96 12.22 -10.71
CA SER A 850 29.72 11.44 -10.65
C SER A 850 30.04 9.99 -10.30
N ARG A 851 30.02 9.67 -9.00
CA ARG A 851 30.05 8.29 -8.47
C ARG A 851 28.63 7.71 -8.37
N ASP A 852 27.73 8.17 -9.22
CA ASP A 852 26.41 7.58 -9.36
C ASP A 852 26.50 6.46 -10.39
N ASP A 853 25.88 5.33 -10.03
CA ASP A 853 25.79 4.07 -10.78
C ASP A 853 25.75 4.28 -12.30
N ASP A 854 26.51 3.45 -13.03
CA ASP A 854 26.48 3.32 -14.50
C ASP A 854 25.06 3.03 -15.06
N SER A 855 24.03 2.86 -14.19
CA SER A 855 22.63 2.59 -14.53
C SER A 855 21.65 3.76 -14.31
N TRP A 856 22.00 4.86 -13.63
CA TRP A 856 21.02 5.94 -13.38
C TRP A 856 21.15 7.09 -14.38
N VAL A 857 20.17 7.22 -15.26
CA VAL A 857 20.13 8.26 -16.29
C VAL A 857 19.50 9.50 -15.68
N TYR A 858 20.30 10.56 -15.47
CA TYR A 858 19.77 11.90 -15.21
C TYR A 858 19.17 12.48 -16.50
N PRO A 859 17.83 12.46 -16.69
CA PRO A 859 17.23 12.69 -18.01
C PRO A 859 17.33 14.15 -18.46
N MET A 860 17.48 15.03 -17.48
CA MET A 860 17.60 16.47 -17.62
C MET A 860 19.04 16.90 -17.92
N ALA A 861 19.97 15.94 -18.06
CA ALA A 861 21.35 16.22 -18.41
C ALA A 861 21.45 16.85 -19.79
N ALA A 862 22.37 17.81 -19.95
CA ALA A 862 22.67 18.42 -21.24
C ALA A 862 22.89 17.38 -22.37
N SER A 863 23.59 16.27 -22.08
CA SER A 863 23.81 15.19 -23.05
C SER A 863 22.51 14.49 -23.49
N GLY A 864 21.51 14.41 -22.61
CA GLY A 864 20.17 13.88 -22.92
C GLY A 864 19.39 14.82 -23.85
N SER A 865 19.42 16.13 -23.58
CA SER A 865 18.83 17.15 -24.46
C SER A 865 19.53 17.19 -25.83
N ALA A 866 20.86 17.08 -25.87
CA ALA A 866 21.63 17.00 -27.11
C ALA A 866 21.26 15.75 -27.92
N ALA A 867 21.14 14.58 -27.27
CA ALA A 867 20.73 13.34 -27.91
C ALA A 867 19.37 13.45 -28.62
N ARG A 868 18.39 14.15 -28.02
CA ARG A 868 17.04 14.31 -28.61
C ARG A 868 17.00 15.28 -29.79
N ALA A 869 17.86 16.31 -29.81
CA ALA A 869 17.73 17.43 -30.75
C ALA A 869 18.82 17.52 -31.83
N LEU A 870 20.05 17.13 -31.51
CA LEU A 870 21.20 17.28 -32.42
C LEU A 870 20.98 16.60 -33.79
N PRO A 871 20.36 15.41 -33.90
CA PRO A 871 20.05 14.82 -35.20
C PRO A 871 19.21 15.72 -36.12
N SER A 872 18.30 16.52 -35.56
CA SER A 872 17.40 17.38 -36.35
C SER A 872 18.13 18.44 -37.17
N LEU A 873 19.37 18.79 -36.82
CA LEU A 873 20.23 19.71 -37.59
C LEU A 873 20.58 19.18 -39.01
N LEU A 874 20.33 17.90 -39.29
CA LEU A 874 20.51 17.28 -40.61
C LEU A 874 19.29 17.46 -41.54
N LEU A 875 18.21 18.09 -41.06
CA LEU A 875 17.00 18.34 -41.84
C LEU A 875 17.16 19.56 -42.75
N ALA A 876 16.44 19.55 -43.89
CA ALA A 876 16.52 20.56 -44.95
C ALA A 876 16.42 22.02 -44.48
N GLN A 877 15.61 22.25 -43.44
CA GLN A 877 15.36 23.56 -42.85
C GLN A 877 16.57 24.19 -42.14
N PHE A 878 17.67 23.46 -41.97
CA PHE A 878 18.90 23.96 -41.38
C PHE A 878 20.05 24.09 -42.41
N ASP A 879 19.81 23.71 -43.68
CA ASP A 879 20.82 23.71 -44.75
C ASP A 879 21.42 25.12 -44.99
N HIS A 880 20.62 26.18 -44.80
CA HIS A 880 21.04 27.57 -44.99
C HIS A 880 21.98 28.09 -43.89
N LEU A 881 22.05 27.43 -42.73
CA LEU A 881 22.88 27.86 -41.60
C LEU A 881 24.37 27.54 -41.79
N GLY A 882 24.73 26.67 -42.76
CA GLY A 882 26.12 26.38 -43.11
C GLY A 882 26.92 25.66 -42.00
N ILE A 883 26.26 24.90 -41.12
CA ILE A 883 26.91 24.15 -40.04
C ILE A 883 27.79 23.04 -40.65
N ALA A 884 29.04 22.95 -40.19
CA ALA A 884 30.01 21.99 -40.70
C ALA A 884 29.56 20.54 -40.42
N GLN A 885 29.39 19.76 -41.48
CA GLN A 885 28.78 18.43 -41.42
C GLN A 885 29.64 17.41 -40.64
N ASP A 886 30.97 17.53 -40.72
CA ASP A 886 31.92 16.73 -39.97
C ASP A 886 31.79 16.95 -38.45
N ARG A 887 31.45 18.17 -38.02
CA ARG A 887 31.17 18.46 -36.60
C ARG A 887 29.88 17.79 -36.12
N ILE A 888 28.84 17.74 -36.96
CA ILE A 888 27.59 17.05 -36.62
C ILE A 888 27.87 15.54 -36.49
N GLU A 889 28.56 14.95 -37.47
CA GLU A 889 28.90 13.52 -37.47
C GLU A 889 29.75 13.09 -36.26
N GLN A 890 30.79 13.86 -35.90
CA GLN A 890 31.61 13.56 -34.72
C GLN A 890 30.80 13.57 -33.42
N ASN A 891 29.87 14.52 -33.27
CA ASN A 891 29.04 14.62 -32.08
C ASN A 891 27.94 13.56 -32.04
N THR A 892 27.31 13.20 -33.17
CA THR A 892 26.36 12.07 -33.21
C THR A 892 27.05 10.75 -32.86
N ILE A 893 28.28 10.52 -33.36
CA ILE A 893 29.09 9.36 -32.99
C ILE A 893 29.40 9.35 -31.49
N ALA A 894 29.79 10.50 -30.92
CA ALA A 894 30.10 10.59 -29.50
C ALA A 894 28.87 10.34 -28.61
N LEU A 895 27.70 10.89 -28.98
CA LEU A 895 26.42 10.62 -28.28
C LEU A 895 26.01 9.14 -28.38
N ALA A 896 26.24 8.51 -29.53
CA ALA A 896 26.00 7.07 -29.70
C ALA A 896 26.97 6.19 -28.89
N ALA A 897 28.07 6.74 -28.36
CA ALA A 897 29.03 6.04 -27.52
C ALA A 897 28.75 6.15 -26.00
N LEU A 898 27.90 7.10 -25.58
CA LEU A 898 27.53 7.36 -24.17
C LEU A 898 26.72 6.22 -23.51
N PRO A 899 26.46 6.28 -22.19
CA PRO A 899 25.64 5.30 -21.46
C PRO A 899 24.24 5.07 -22.06
N ASP A 900 23.65 3.91 -21.76
CA ASP A 900 22.54 3.35 -22.53
C ASP A 900 21.27 4.20 -22.57
N GLY A 901 20.89 4.87 -21.48
CA GLY A 901 19.73 5.76 -21.51
C GLY A 901 19.90 6.97 -22.44
N ILE A 902 21.11 7.48 -22.61
CA ILE A 902 21.38 8.54 -23.60
C ILE A 902 21.24 7.99 -25.02
N ARG A 903 21.67 6.76 -25.27
CA ARG A 903 21.48 6.08 -26.56
C ARG A 903 20.00 5.90 -26.88
N THR A 904 19.18 5.56 -25.88
CA THR A 904 17.72 5.45 -26.02
C THR A 904 17.09 6.79 -26.42
N LEU A 905 17.49 7.89 -25.78
CA LEU A 905 17.05 9.25 -26.16
C LEU A 905 17.53 9.65 -27.56
N PHE A 906 18.76 9.27 -27.92
CA PHE A 906 19.33 9.52 -29.24
C PHE A 906 18.54 8.81 -30.35
N ALA A 907 18.12 7.56 -30.14
CA ALA A 907 17.29 6.81 -31.08
C ALA A 907 15.99 7.56 -31.41
N ALA A 908 15.32 8.11 -30.39
CA ALA A 908 14.11 8.91 -30.56
C ALA A 908 14.39 10.22 -31.32
N GLY A 909 15.52 10.88 -31.03
CA GLY A 909 15.95 12.09 -31.73
C GLY A 909 16.25 11.89 -33.22
N CYS A 910 16.69 10.69 -33.61
CA CYS A 910 16.97 10.35 -35.01
C CYS A 910 15.71 10.13 -35.87
N ALA A 911 14.56 9.81 -35.27
CA ALA A 911 13.35 9.43 -35.99
C ALA A 911 12.90 10.44 -37.07
N PRO A 912 12.83 11.76 -36.81
CA PRO A 912 12.42 12.74 -37.83
C PRO A 912 13.38 12.79 -39.04
N VAL A 913 14.66 12.48 -38.84
CA VAL A 913 15.65 12.47 -39.92
C VAL A 913 15.46 11.26 -40.81
N TRP A 914 15.20 10.08 -40.24
CA TRP A 914 14.90 8.86 -41.00
C TRP A 914 13.62 8.96 -41.83
N GLU A 915 12.65 9.77 -41.40
CA GLU A 915 11.42 10.03 -42.15
C GLU A 915 11.61 11.08 -43.27
N SER A 916 12.74 11.79 -43.28
CA SER A 916 13.01 12.85 -44.25
C SER A 916 13.47 12.30 -45.61
N PRO A 917 13.09 12.94 -46.74
CA PRO A 917 13.59 12.53 -48.04
C PRO A 917 15.09 12.78 -48.16
N CYS A 918 15.76 11.95 -48.97
CA CYS A 918 17.15 12.18 -49.37
C CYS A 918 17.29 13.54 -50.09
N GLU A 919 18.48 14.14 -50.04
CA GLU A 919 18.79 15.33 -50.85
C GLU A 919 18.52 15.04 -52.34
N ALA A 920 17.80 15.94 -53.02
CA ALA A 920 17.62 15.87 -54.46
C ALA A 920 18.93 16.26 -55.18
N ASP A 921 19.25 15.55 -56.27
CA ASP A 921 20.35 15.83 -57.21
C ASP A 921 21.80 15.69 -56.71
N LYS A 922 22.25 14.47 -56.41
CA LYS A 922 23.68 14.10 -56.51
C LYS A 922 23.86 12.68 -57.06
N ASP A 923 24.95 12.48 -57.81
CA ASP A 923 25.40 11.20 -58.36
C ASP A 923 25.32 10.06 -57.35
N THR A 924 25.01 8.85 -57.82
CA THR A 924 24.88 7.60 -57.02
C THR A 924 26.12 7.24 -56.17
N ASP A 925 27.25 7.92 -56.33
CA ASP A 925 28.51 7.70 -55.61
C ASP A 925 28.76 8.66 -54.42
N THR A 926 27.90 9.66 -54.18
CA THR A 926 28.10 10.60 -53.04
C THR A 926 27.25 10.18 -51.83
N PRO A 927 27.85 10.00 -50.62
CA PRO A 927 27.08 9.65 -49.43
C PRO A 927 26.01 10.69 -49.10
N CYS A 928 24.81 10.22 -48.74
CA CYS A 928 23.70 11.10 -48.37
C CYS A 928 24.06 11.92 -47.14
N ARG A 929 24.08 13.25 -47.28
CA ARG A 929 24.52 14.13 -46.18
C ARG A 929 23.57 14.14 -44.98
N ARG A 930 22.31 13.75 -45.16
CA ARG A 930 21.29 13.68 -44.10
C ARG A 930 21.37 12.37 -43.30
N HIS A 931 21.48 11.24 -43.99
CA HIS A 931 21.38 9.93 -43.36
C HIS A 931 22.74 9.31 -42.99
N GLN A 932 23.81 9.63 -43.74
CA GLN A 932 25.13 9.05 -43.52
C GLN A 932 25.72 9.37 -42.13
N PRO A 933 25.62 10.60 -41.58
CA PRO A 933 26.14 10.88 -40.24
C PRO A 933 25.46 10.08 -39.12
N LEU A 934 24.15 9.81 -39.26
CA LEU A 934 23.42 8.97 -38.32
C LEU A 934 23.79 7.49 -38.49
N TRP A 935 23.98 7.04 -39.73
CA TRP A 935 24.45 5.68 -40.00
C TRP A 935 25.86 5.44 -39.44
N ALA A 936 26.77 6.41 -39.56
CA ALA A 936 28.08 6.36 -38.93
C ALA A 936 28.00 6.25 -37.39
N ALA A 937 27.05 6.97 -36.77
CA ALA A 937 26.78 6.86 -35.34
C ALA A 937 26.23 5.48 -34.94
N VAL A 938 25.33 4.89 -35.74
CA VAL A 938 24.86 3.50 -35.55
C VAL A 938 26.02 2.51 -35.62
N GLN A 939 26.88 2.62 -36.63
CA GLN A 939 28.06 1.78 -36.79
C GLN A 939 29.05 1.95 -35.63
N ALA A 940 29.28 3.17 -35.15
CA ALA A 940 30.15 3.41 -34.00
C ALA A 940 29.56 2.86 -32.69
N GLY A 941 28.24 3.00 -32.50
CA GLY A 941 27.53 2.49 -31.33
C GLY A 941 27.63 0.96 -31.17
N LEU A 942 27.62 0.23 -32.30
CA LEU A 942 27.80 -1.23 -32.35
C LEU A 942 29.20 -1.69 -31.90
N GLY A 943 30.21 -0.84 -32.05
CA GLY A 943 31.56 -1.14 -31.60
C GLY A 943 31.64 -1.37 -30.09
N GLY A 944 30.70 -0.84 -29.31
CA GLY A 944 30.65 -1.00 -27.87
C GLY A 944 29.86 -2.21 -27.35
N CYS A 945 29.38 -3.12 -28.21
CA CYS A 945 28.42 -4.17 -27.84
C CYS A 945 29.02 -5.47 -27.28
N ARG A 946 30.34 -5.54 -27.05
CA ARG A 946 31.03 -6.73 -26.53
C ARG A 946 31.63 -6.47 -25.14
N LEU A 947 31.42 -7.38 -24.18
CA LEU A 947 32.17 -7.45 -22.94
C LEU A 947 33.56 -8.05 -23.18
N GLY A 948 34.58 -7.39 -22.66
CA GLY A 948 35.94 -7.92 -22.58
C GLY A 948 36.12 -8.97 -21.48
N PRO A 949 37.36 -9.49 -21.31
CA PRO A 949 37.69 -10.49 -20.30
C PRO A 949 37.67 -9.91 -18.87
N TRP A 950 37.56 -10.80 -17.88
CA TRP A 950 37.63 -10.45 -16.45
C TRP A 950 38.98 -9.81 -16.09
N ARG A 951 38.95 -8.65 -15.44
CA ARG A 951 40.12 -7.93 -14.90
C ARG A 951 39.79 -7.43 -13.49
N SER A 952 40.53 -7.91 -12.48
CA SER A 952 40.38 -7.48 -11.08
C SER A 952 38.95 -7.56 -10.52
N GLY A 953 38.19 -8.58 -10.91
CA GLY A 953 36.82 -8.79 -10.45
C GLY A 953 35.73 -8.06 -11.24
N ASN A 954 36.07 -7.28 -12.27
CA ASN A 954 35.12 -6.58 -13.16
C ASN A 954 35.39 -6.91 -14.64
N ARG A 955 34.36 -6.81 -15.49
CA ARG A 955 34.48 -6.85 -16.97
C ARG A 955 34.18 -5.46 -17.52
N GLN A 956 34.89 -5.04 -18.57
CA GLN A 956 34.71 -3.74 -19.22
C GLN A 956 34.36 -3.96 -20.70
N PRO A 957 33.59 -3.05 -21.34
CA PRO A 957 33.33 -3.14 -22.77
C PRO A 957 34.62 -3.12 -23.60
N GLU A 958 34.70 -3.97 -24.62
CA GLU A 958 35.81 -4.06 -25.57
C GLU A 958 35.31 -3.72 -26.98
N PHE A 959 36.10 -2.98 -27.74
CA PHE A 959 35.72 -2.53 -29.08
C PHE A 959 35.59 -3.71 -30.06
N LEU A 960 34.43 -3.83 -30.70
CA LEU A 960 34.15 -4.78 -31.77
C LEU A 960 34.37 -4.09 -33.14
N PRO A 961 35.30 -4.56 -34.00
CA PRO A 961 35.52 -3.94 -35.30
C PRO A 961 34.43 -4.31 -36.34
N PRO A 962 34.09 -3.41 -37.28
CA PRO A 962 33.29 -3.75 -38.46
C PRO A 962 34.10 -4.64 -39.45
N PRO A 963 33.45 -5.34 -40.41
CA PRO A 963 32.01 -5.32 -40.71
C PRO A 963 31.19 -6.17 -39.72
N TYR A 964 30.14 -5.58 -39.15
CA TYR A 964 29.30 -6.23 -38.14
C TYR A 964 28.44 -7.37 -38.69
N SER A 965 28.32 -7.50 -40.01
CA SER A 965 27.72 -8.68 -40.64
C SER A 965 28.45 -9.96 -40.29
N ASP A 966 29.76 -9.87 -40.03
CA ASP A 966 30.63 -11.01 -39.81
C ASP A 966 31.08 -11.09 -38.35
N THR A 967 31.36 -9.93 -37.74
CA THR A 967 31.94 -9.88 -36.40
C THR A 967 30.92 -10.03 -35.28
N LEU A 968 29.68 -9.53 -35.45
CA LEU A 968 28.65 -9.64 -34.42
C LEU A 968 28.11 -11.07 -34.23
N PRO A 969 27.82 -11.86 -35.30
CA PRO A 969 27.44 -13.27 -35.14
C PRO A 969 28.50 -14.13 -34.44
N ALA A 970 29.76 -13.74 -34.47
CA ALA A 970 30.86 -14.45 -33.84
C ALA A 970 30.99 -14.16 -32.32
N VAL A 971 30.24 -13.19 -31.77
CA VAL A 971 30.26 -12.87 -30.34
C VAL A 971 29.40 -13.86 -29.55
N PRO A 972 29.95 -14.57 -28.55
CA PRO A 972 29.15 -15.46 -27.70
C PRO A 972 28.09 -14.69 -26.91
N ALA A 973 26.96 -15.34 -26.60
CA ALA A 973 25.86 -14.72 -25.85
C ALA A 973 26.30 -14.20 -24.45
N THR A 974 27.27 -14.86 -23.81
CA THR A 974 27.87 -14.46 -22.52
C THR A 974 28.66 -13.14 -22.56
N ASP A 975 29.00 -12.69 -23.77
CA ASP A 975 29.83 -11.52 -24.02
C ASP A 975 29.03 -10.39 -24.68
N LEU A 976 27.74 -10.57 -24.97
CA LEU A 976 26.90 -9.55 -25.59
C LEU A 976 26.38 -8.54 -24.55
N LEU A 977 26.58 -7.25 -24.83
CA LEU A 977 25.91 -6.14 -24.13
C LEU A 977 24.56 -5.86 -24.77
N VAL A 978 23.52 -6.52 -24.27
CA VAL A 978 22.16 -6.47 -24.84
C VAL A 978 21.57 -5.06 -24.80
N ASN A 979 21.77 -4.34 -23.69
CA ASN A 979 21.43 -2.92 -23.52
C ASN A 979 21.96 -2.04 -24.67
N ARG A 980 23.20 -2.27 -25.11
CA ARG A 980 23.83 -1.45 -26.16
C ARG A 980 23.33 -1.74 -27.57
N LEU A 981 22.60 -2.84 -27.78
CA LEU A 981 22.01 -3.18 -29.07
C LEU A 981 20.69 -2.44 -29.34
N ALA A 982 20.04 -1.88 -28.32
CA ALA A 982 18.71 -1.28 -28.44
C ALA A 982 18.64 -0.10 -29.43
N MET A 983 19.52 0.89 -29.28
CA MET A 983 19.57 2.04 -30.19
C MET A 983 19.94 1.63 -31.63
N PRO A 984 21.01 0.83 -31.88
CA PRO A 984 21.32 0.36 -33.22
C PRO A 984 20.18 -0.40 -33.90
N ILE A 985 19.43 -1.22 -33.16
CA ILE A 985 18.27 -1.95 -33.68
C ILE A 985 17.18 -0.99 -34.15
N ALA A 986 16.77 -0.05 -33.28
CA ALA A 986 15.72 0.91 -33.61
C ALA A 986 16.09 1.79 -34.81
N CYS A 987 17.32 2.31 -34.84
CA CYS A 987 17.80 3.14 -35.94
C CYS A 987 17.95 2.36 -37.25
N THR A 988 18.45 1.12 -37.21
CA THR A 988 18.56 0.27 -38.40
C THR A 988 17.19 -0.09 -38.95
N ALA A 989 16.21 -0.36 -38.09
CA ALA A 989 14.84 -0.61 -38.53
C ALA A 989 14.22 0.61 -39.23
N ALA A 990 14.41 1.82 -38.67
CA ALA A 990 13.96 3.07 -39.29
C ALA A 990 14.68 3.38 -40.61
N ALA A 991 15.99 3.11 -40.71
CA ALA A 991 16.77 3.36 -41.92
C ALA A 991 16.30 2.53 -43.14
N ARG A 992 15.55 1.43 -42.94
CA ARG A 992 14.99 0.62 -44.04
C ARG A 992 14.03 1.36 -44.95
N SER A 993 13.34 2.38 -44.45
CA SER A 993 12.46 3.23 -45.26
C SER A 993 13.21 4.33 -46.01
N THR A 994 14.53 4.50 -45.77
CA THR A 994 15.35 5.50 -46.46
C THR A 994 16.00 4.92 -47.71
N THR A 995 15.80 5.56 -48.86
CA THR A 995 16.28 5.03 -50.16
C THR A 995 17.80 4.84 -50.24
N CYS A 996 18.59 5.72 -49.60
CA CYS A 996 20.05 5.67 -49.65
C CYS A 996 20.70 4.59 -48.75
N LEU A 997 20.00 4.08 -47.73
CA LEU A 997 20.53 3.07 -46.80
C LEU A 997 19.69 1.78 -46.76
N ALA A 998 18.58 1.72 -47.51
CA ALA A 998 17.63 0.61 -47.45
C ALA A 998 18.28 -0.77 -47.61
N GLU A 999 19.22 -0.92 -48.55
CA GLU A 999 19.94 -2.18 -48.78
C GLU A 999 20.81 -2.56 -47.58
N GLN A 1000 21.64 -1.63 -47.09
CA GLN A 1000 22.54 -1.84 -45.97
C GLN A 1000 21.78 -2.15 -44.68
N ALA A 1001 20.71 -1.40 -44.41
CA ALA A 1001 19.86 -1.59 -43.25
C ALA A 1001 19.07 -2.91 -43.31
N THR A 1002 18.58 -3.30 -44.49
CA THR A 1002 17.87 -4.57 -44.68
C THR A 1002 18.79 -5.78 -44.49
N LEU A 1003 20.07 -5.67 -44.87
CA LEU A 1003 21.07 -6.72 -44.63
C LEU A 1003 21.48 -6.81 -43.14
N LEU A 1004 21.62 -5.68 -42.44
CA LEU A 1004 22.11 -5.67 -41.06
C LEU A 1004 21.03 -5.99 -40.02
N LEU A 1005 19.78 -5.61 -40.24
CA LEU A 1005 18.71 -5.75 -39.24
C LEU A 1005 18.50 -7.18 -38.71
N PRO A 1006 18.44 -8.23 -39.56
CA PRO A 1006 18.28 -9.61 -39.07
C PRO A 1006 19.42 -10.04 -38.14
N ILE A 1007 20.65 -9.60 -38.43
CA ILE A 1007 21.85 -9.91 -37.65
C ILE A 1007 21.78 -9.26 -36.26
N LEU A 1008 21.31 -8.01 -36.18
CA LEU A 1008 21.10 -7.33 -34.89
C LEU A 1008 19.99 -7.99 -34.08
N MET A 1009 18.90 -8.40 -34.73
CA MET A 1009 17.79 -9.10 -34.09
C MET A 1009 18.20 -10.48 -33.56
N ASP A 1010 19.04 -11.22 -34.29
CA ASP A 1010 19.59 -12.49 -33.82
C ASP A 1010 20.54 -12.31 -32.62
N ALA A 1011 21.42 -11.31 -32.67
CA ALA A 1011 22.32 -10.98 -31.56
C ALA A 1011 21.53 -10.57 -30.30
N HIS A 1012 20.53 -9.72 -30.45
CA HIS A 1012 19.65 -9.32 -29.35
C HIS A 1012 18.90 -10.50 -28.77
N ARG A 1013 18.25 -11.33 -29.61
CA ARG A 1013 17.52 -12.51 -29.17
C ARG A 1013 18.41 -13.46 -28.36
N ASN A 1014 19.57 -13.82 -28.89
CA ASN A 1014 20.49 -14.77 -28.25
C ASN A 1014 21.08 -14.19 -26.96
N GLY A 1015 21.43 -12.90 -26.96
CA GLY A 1015 21.96 -12.21 -25.78
C GLY A 1015 20.90 -12.04 -24.69
N ALA A 1016 19.68 -11.61 -25.04
CA ALA A 1016 18.57 -11.40 -24.12
C ALA A 1016 18.11 -12.72 -23.50
N ASP A 1017 18.04 -13.80 -24.29
CA ASP A 1017 17.75 -15.14 -23.79
C ASP A 1017 18.76 -15.56 -22.71
N HIS A 1018 20.06 -15.49 -23.02
CA HIS A 1018 21.12 -15.79 -22.06
C HIS A 1018 21.06 -14.90 -20.81
N TRP A 1019 20.90 -13.59 -21.00
CA TRP A 1019 20.85 -12.61 -19.90
C TRP A 1019 19.71 -12.90 -18.92
N MET A 1020 18.53 -13.29 -19.45
CA MET A 1020 17.35 -13.60 -18.65
C MET A 1020 17.45 -14.96 -17.96
N THR A 1021 18.16 -15.92 -18.55
CA THR A 1021 18.47 -17.22 -17.93
C THR A 1021 19.39 -17.06 -16.72
N GLU A 1022 20.42 -16.22 -16.84
CA GLU A 1022 21.40 -16.00 -15.77
C GLU A 1022 20.93 -14.98 -14.70
N GLY A 1023 19.90 -14.19 -15.00
CA GLY A 1023 19.32 -13.22 -14.06
C GLY A 1023 20.21 -12.01 -13.78
N TYR A 1024 20.97 -11.55 -14.78
CA TYR A 1024 21.87 -10.39 -14.62
C TYR A 1024 21.09 -9.08 -14.42
N ALA A 1025 21.59 -8.22 -13.53
CA ALA A 1025 21.06 -6.86 -13.31
C ALA A 1025 21.56 -5.86 -14.37
N GLY A 1026 20.88 -4.72 -14.53
CA GLY A 1026 21.35 -3.58 -15.34
C GLY A 1026 20.86 -3.52 -16.80
N TYR A 1027 19.91 -4.37 -17.21
CA TYR A 1027 19.17 -4.18 -18.46
C TYR A 1027 17.79 -3.59 -18.13
N ASP A 1028 17.69 -2.26 -18.14
CA ASP A 1028 16.55 -1.50 -17.63
C ASP A 1028 15.37 -1.47 -18.63
N SER A 1029 14.22 -0.95 -18.17
CA SER A 1029 12.99 -0.92 -18.99
C SER A 1029 13.10 -0.05 -20.24
N PRO A 1030 13.77 1.13 -20.27
CA PRO A 1030 13.78 1.98 -21.47
C PRO A 1030 14.43 1.33 -22.69
N GLU A 1031 15.55 0.63 -22.51
CA GLU A 1031 16.28 -0.04 -23.59
C GLU A 1031 15.47 -1.23 -24.13
N ARG A 1032 14.85 -2.01 -23.24
CA ARG A 1032 13.95 -3.11 -23.63
C ARG A 1032 12.75 -2.61 -24.40
N GLU A 1033 12.04 -1.63 -23.86
CA GLU A 1033 10.87 -1.03 -24.49
C GLU A 1033 11.19 -0.49 -25.89
N LEU A 1034 12.39 0.05 -26.12
CA LEU A 1034 12.80 0.51 -27.45
C LEU A 1034 12.89 -0.63 -28.49
N VAL A 1035 13.44 -1.79 -28.11
CA VAL A 1035 13.48 -2.97 -29.00
C VAL A 1035 12.09 -3.55 -29.21
N VAL A 1036 11.29 -3.67 -28.16
CA VAL A 1036 9.93 -4.20 -28.23
C VAL A 1036 9.04 -3.32 -29.12
N ARG A 1037 9.15 -1.99 -29.00
CA ARG A 1037 8.50 -1.03 -29.92
C ARG A 1037 8.87 -1.33 -31.37
N THR A 1038 10.15 -1.57 -31.64
CA THR A 1038 10.65 -1.89 -32.99
C THR A 1038 10.03 -3.19 -33.52
N LEU A 1039 9.96 -4.24 -32.70
CA LEU A 1039 9.32 -5.51 -33.05
C LEU A 1039 7.82 -5.35 -33.37
N ILE A 1040 7.09 -4.58 -32.55
CA ILE A 1040 5.66 -4.28 -32.75
C ILE A 1040 5.45 -3.56 -34.08
N THR A 1041 6.22 -2.49 -34.34
CA THR A 1041 6.08 -1.68 -35.56
C THR A 1041 6.40 -2.49 -36.82
N LEU A 1042 7.46 -3.32 -36.79
CA LEU A 1042 7.81 -4.20 -37.91
C LEU A 1042 6.72 -5.24 -38.19
N ALA A 1043 6.18 -5.86 -37.14
CA ALA A 1043 5.10 -6.84 -37.26
C ALA A 1043 3.83 -6.20 -37.84
N ALA A 1044 3.45 -5.00 -37.38
CA ALA A 1044 2.32 -4.25 -37.90
C ALA A 1044 2.49 -3.84 -39.37
N ALA A 1045 3.74 -3.58 -39.81
CA ALA A 1045 4.09 -3.30 -41.20
C ALA A 1045 4.22 -4.57 -42.08
N GLY A 1046 3.91 -5.76 -41.55
CA GLY A 1046 3.91 -7.03 -42.29
C GLY A 1046 5.22 -7.84 -42.21
N SER A 1047 6.28 -7.30 -41.57
CA SER A 1047 7.52 -8.03 -41.30
C SER A 1047 7.43 -8.75 -39.94
N THR A 1048 6.69 -9.86 -39.88
CA THR A 1048 6.37 -10.59 -38.63
C THR A 1048 7.47 -11.53 -38.14
N GLU A 1049 8.42 -11.89 -39.00
CA GLU A 1049 9.50 -12.86 -38.72
C GLU A 1049 10.36 -12.50 -37.49
N PRO A 1050 10.82 -11.24 -37.29
CA PRO A 1050 11.61 -10.89 -36.11
C PRO A 1050 10.86 -11.16 -34.80
N LEU A 1051 9.61 -10.69 -34.68
CA LEU A 1051 8.79 -10.88 -33.48
C LEU A 1051 8.51 -12.37 -33.24
N THR A 1052 8.07 -13.09 -34.27
CA THR A 1052 7.72 -14.52 -34.13
C THR A 1052 8.92 -15.39 -33.78
N THR A 1053 10.12 -15.07 -34.25
CA THR A 1053 11.34 -15.81 -33.92
C THR A 1053 11.81 -15.55 -32.49
N HIS A 1054 11.67 -14.32 -31.98
CA HIS A 1054 11.89 -14.02 -30.56
C HIS A 1054 10.93 -14.81 -29.67
N LEU A 1055 9.63 -14.80 -30.00
CA LEU A 1055 8.61 -15.53 -29.24
C LEU A 1055 8.87 -17.04 -29.21
N ARG A 1056 9.24 -17.66 -30.34
CA ARG A 1056 9.58 -19.09 -30.38
C ARG A 1056 10.80 -19.43 -29.53
N THR A 1057 11.80 -18.56 -29.50
CA THR A 1057 13.00 -18.77 -28.68
C THR A 1057 12.67 -18.59 -27.20
N PHE A 1058 11.97 -17.52 -26.84
CA PHE A 1058 11.59 -17.24 -25.46
C PHE A 1058 10.49 -18.17 -24.93
N ALA A 1059 9.82 -18.96 -25.78
CA ALA A 1059 8.87 -19.98 -25.32
C ALA A 1059 9.52 -21.07 -24.44
N ASP A 1060 10.85 -21.24 -24.50
CA ASP A 1060 11.63 -22.08 -23.60
C ASP A 1060 12.22 -21.31 -22.40
N ASN A 1061 12.10 -19.98 -22.37
CA ASN A 1061 12.65 -19.11 -21.33
C ASN A 1061 11.57 -18.20 -20.74
N ALA A 1062 10.96 -18.65 -19.65
CA ALA A 1062 9.82 -17.96 -19.05
C ALA A 1062 10.14 -16.54 -18.58
N ASN A 1063 11.36 -16.26 -18.11
CA ASN A 1063 11.73 -14.91 -17.70
C ASN A 1063 11.81 -13.97 -18.92
N ALA A 1064 12.48 -14.39 -19.99
CA ALA A 1064 12.56 -13.61 -21.23
C ALA A 1064 11.18 -13.36 -21.85
N LEU A 1065 10.32 -14.39 -21.90
CA LEU A 1065 8.96 -14.26 -22.44
C LEU A 1065 8.11 -13.29 -21.62
N GLN A 1066 8.10 -13.42 -20.29
CA GLN A 1066 7.26 -12.55 -19.46
C GLN A 1066 7.70 -11.09 -19.56
N GLN A 1067 9.02 -10.81 -19.64
CA GLN A 1067 9.54 -9.44 -19.81
C GLN A 1067 9.13 -8.86 -21.17
N LEU A 1068 9.28 -9.62 -22.26
CA LEU A 1068 8.84 -9.18 -23.60
C LEU A 1068 7.35 -8.82 -23.62
N LEU A 1069 6.50 -9.65 -23.00
CA LEU A 1069 5.05 -9.42 -22.92
C LEU A 1069 4.72 -8.22 -22.01
N HIS A 1070 5.42 -8.08 -20.88
CA HIS A 1070 5.26 -6.97 -19.96
C HIS A 1070 5.62 -5.62 -20.60
N ASP A 1071 6.76 -5.54 -21.28
CA ASP A 1071 7.22 -4.34 -21.97
C ASP A 1071 6.27 -3.99 -23.13
N ALA A 1072 5.78 -4.99 -23.88
CA ALA A 1072 4.78 -4.77 -24.93
C ALA A 1072 3.47 -4.21 -24.36
N ALA A 1073 2.94 -4.80 -23.29
CA ALA A 1073 1.73 -4.32 -22.63
C ALA A 1073 1.90 -2.91 -22.04
N THR A 1074 3.08 -2.60 -21.50
CA THR A 1074 3.43 -1.26 -21.00
C THR A 1074 3.40 -0.23 -22.14
N LEU A 1075 4.04 -0.53 -23.27
CA LEU A 1075 3.99 0.33 -24.46
C LEU A 1075 2.56 0.60 -24.92
N PHE A 1076 1.72 -0.44 -25.04
CA PHE A 1076 0.32 -0.28 -25.40
C PHE A 1076 -0.50 0.50 -24.36
N THR A 1077 -0.06 0.55 -23.10
CA THR A 1077 -0.74 1.31 -22.04
C THR A 1077 -0.48 2.81 -22.17
N TYR A 1078 0.77 3.19 -22.41
CA TYR A 1078 1.18 4.60 -22.45
C TYR A 1078 1.06 5.24 -23.84
N ASP A 1079 1.20 4.47 -24.92
CA ASP A 1079 1.26 5.00 -26.29
C ASP A 1079 -0.04 4.69 -27.06
N ALA A 1080 -0.86 5.72 -27.31
CA ALA A 1080 -2.14 5.57 -27.98
C ALA A 1080 -2.02 5.11 -29.46
N PRO A 1081 -1.10 5.67 -30.28
CA PRO A 1081 -0.81 5.10 -31.61
C PRO A 1081 -0.42 3.63 -31.59
N LEU A 1082 0.46 3.19 -30.68
CA LEU A 1082 0.79 1.77 -30.57
C LEU A 1082 -0.42 0.95 -30.11
N ARG A 1083 -1.21 1.45 -29.15
CA ARG A 1083 -2.43 0.76 -28.67
C ARG A 1083 -3.40 0.43 -29.80
N ALA A 1084 -3.50 1.28 -30.82
CA ALA A 1084 -4.32 0.99 -32.01
C ALA A 1084 -3.84 -0.24 -32.81
N LEU A 1085 -2.57 -0.66 -32.66
CA LEU A 1085 -1.99 -1.85 -33.29
C LEU A 1085 -2.23 -3.14 -32.48
N LEU A 1086 -2.71 -3.02 -31.24
CA LEU A 1086 -2.94 -4.16 -30.33
C LEU A 1086 -3.80 -5.27 -30.95
N PRO A 1087 -4.91 -4.99 -31.68
CA PRO A 1087 -5.71 -6.03 -32.31
C PRO A 1087 -5.02 -6.76 -33.46
N ALA A 1088 -4.01 -6.18 -34.09
CA ALA A 1088 -3.25 -6.80 -35.17
C ALA A 1088 -2.06 -7.61 -34.63
N VAL A 1089 -1.40 -7.13 -33.58
CA VAL A 1089 -0.14 -7.69 -33.10
C VAL A 1089 -0.33 -8.72 -31.98
N TRP A 1090 -1.25 -8.50 -31.04
CA TRP A 1090 -1.39 -9.41 -29.90
C TRP A 1090 -1.90 -10.81 -30.27
N PRO A 1091 -2.87 -10.98 -31.19
CA PRO A 1091 -3.28 -12.33 -31.63
C PRO A 1091 -2.12 -13.12 -32.28
N LEU A 1092 -1.21 -12.44 -32.99
CA LEU A 1092 0.00 -13.03 -33.54
C LEU A 1092 0.95 -13.48 -32.42
N ILE A 1093 1.15 -12.64 -31.40
CA ILE A 1093 1.96 -12.97 -30.21
C ILE A 1093 1.43 -14.24 -29.54
N LEU A 1094 0.13 -14.24 -29.24
CA LEU A 1094 -0.55 -15.32 -28.54
C LEU A 1094 -0.48 -16.62 -29.33
N THR A 1095 -0.86 -16.61 -30.61
CA THR A 1095 -0.87 -17.80 -31.46
C THR A 1095 0.53 -18.37 -31.64
N THR A 1096 1.52 -17.54 -31.95
CA THR A 1096 2.90 -18.00 -32.18
C THR A 1096 3.49 -18.66 -30.92
N THR A 1097 3.23 -18.07 -29.76
CA THR A 1097 3.75 -18.61 -28.49
C THR A 1097 3.06 -19.92 -28.15
N LEU A 1098 1.73 -20.00 -28.28
CA LEU A 1098 0.99 -21.24 -28.05
C LEU A 1098 1.41 -22.35 -29.04
N ASP A 1099 1.68 -22.01 -30.30
CA ASP A 1099 2.16 -22.98 -31.30
C ASP A 1099 3.52 -23.55 -30.90
N ALA A 1100 4.44 -22.72 -30.37
CA ALA A 1100 5.73 -23.18 -29.86
C ALA A 1100 5.57 -24.10 -28.64
N LEU A 1101 4.67 -23.76 -27.72
CA LEU A 1101 4.36 -24.58 -26.54
C LEU A 1101 3.67 -25.91 -26.90
N ASP A 1102 2.87 -25.93 -27.95
CA ASP A 1102 2.25 -27.16 -28.47
C ASP A 1102 3.27 -28.01 -29.24
N ALA A 1103 4.29 -27.38 -29.85
CA ALA A 1103 5.41 -28.05 -30.51
C ALA A 1103 6.45 -28.64 -29.54
N GLY A 1104 6.32 -28.39 -28.23
CA GLY A 1104 7.14 -29.01 -27.19
C GLY A 1104 8.03 -28.07 -26.39
N ALA A 1105 7.92 -26.74 -26.57
CA ALA A 1105 8.64 -25.78 -25.73
C ALA A 1105 8.16 -25.85 -24.27
N THR A 1106 9.08 -25.72 -23.30
CA THR A 1106 8.80 -25.93 -21.87
C THR A 1106 9.16 -24.75 -20.99
N LEU A 1107 8.19 -23.87 -20.71
CA LEU A 1107 8.33 -22.76 -19.75
C LEU A 1107 8.71 -23.19 -18.32
N ARG A 1108 8.46 -24.46 -17.95
CA ARG A 1108 8.63 -24.98 -16.59
C ARG A 1108 9.99 -25.63 -16.32
N ALA A 1109 10.92 -25.62 -17.27
CA ALA A 1109 12.20 -26.32 -17.14
C ALA A 1109 13.15 -25.69 -16.09
N ASP A 1110 13.19 -24.36 -15.98
CA ASP A 1110 14.27 -23.68 -15.24
C ASP A 1110 13.82 -22.94 -13.96
N ASN A 1111 12.55 -22.56 -13.82
CA ASN A 1111 12.03 -21.91 -12.61
C ASN A 1111 10.48 -21.85 -12.61
N SER A 1112 9.81 -22.50 -11.66
CA SER A 1112 8.34 -22.57 -11.64
C SER A 1112 7.69 -21.18 -11.55
N ARG A 1113 8.31 -20.22 -10.85
CA ARG A 1113 7.71 -18.89 -10.62
C ARG A 1113 7.57 -18.07 -11.90
N TRP A 1114 8.60 -18.03 -12.75
CA TRP A 1114 8.56 -17.25 -13.99
C TRP A 1114 7.58 -17.83 -15.00
N ALA A 1115 7.39 -19.15 -15.01
CA ALA A 1115 6.40 -19.81 -15.86
C ALA A 1115 4.98 -19.31 -15.60
N GLU A 1116 4.61 -19.11 -14.32
CA GLU A 1116 3.29 -18.57 -13.94
C GLU A 1116 3.10 -17.15 -14.50
N TYR A 1117 4.12 -16.30 -14.39
CA TYR A 1117 4.08 -14.94 -14.95
C TYR A 1117 3.99 -14.93 -16.47
N ALA A 1118 4.74 -15.81 -17.15
CA ALA A 1118 4.72 -15.91 -18.60
C ALA A 1118 3.36 -16.38 -19.13
N ILE A 1119 2.77 -17.43 -18.54
CA ILE A 1119 1.43 -17.93 -18.91
C ILE A 1119 0.37 -16.85 -18.66
N ALA A 1120 0.47 -16.15 -17.52
CA ALA A 1120 -0.45 -15.07 -17.19
C ALA A 1120 -0.31 -13.89 -18.18
N ALA A 1121 0.92 -13.51 -18.56
CA ALA A 1121 1.19 -12.38 -19.44
C ALA A 1121 0.73 -12.59 -20.89
N LEU A 1122 0.40 -13.81 -21.31
CA LEU A 1122 -0.19 -14.08 -22.62
C LEU A 1122 -1.54 -13.38 -22.82
N LEU A 1123 -2.29 -13.12 -21.73
CA LEU A 1123 -3.50 -12.32 -21.77
C LEU A 1123 -3.14 -10.82 -21.57
N PRO A 1124 -3.44 -9.94 -22.55
CA PRO A 1124 -2.97 -8.56 -22.52
C PRO A 1124 -3.72 -7.75 -21.48
N THR A 1125 -3.00 -7.09 -20.57
CA THR A 1125 -3.59 -6.21 -19.56
C THR A 1125 -2.78 -4.93 -19.41
N PRO A 1126 -3.42 -3.76 -19.19
CA PRO A 1126 -2.69 -2.50 -19.06
C PRO A 1126 -1.69 -2.51 -17.90
N GLN A 1127 -0.43 -2.14 -18.15
CA GLN A 1127 0.67 -2.15 -17.19
C GLN A 1127 1.09 -0.73 -16.83
N LEU A 1128 1.33 -0.49 -15.54
CA LEU A 1128 1.77 0.79 -15.01
C LEU A 1128 3.29 0.82 -14.79
N ARG A 1129 3.89 1.98 -15.04
CA ARG A 1129 5.27 2.27 -14.61
C ARG A 1129 5.28 2.68 -13.14
N THR A 1130 6.34 2.32 -12.43
CA THR A 1130 6.51 2.70 -11.01
C THR A 1130 6.63 4.22 -10.78
N SER A 1131 6.96 4.98 -11.82
CA SER A 1131 7.07 6.45 -11.80
C SER A 1131 5.77 7.18 -12.15
N ASP A 1132 4.66 6.46 -12.40
CA ASP A 1132 3.39 7.09 -12.77
C ASP A 1132 2.80 7.89 -11.59
N LEU A 1133 2.65 9.20 -11.78
CA LEU A 1133 2.11 10.12 -10.78
C LEU A 1133 0.58 10.11 -10.71
N ASN A 1134 -0.09 9.54 -11.72
CA ASN A 1134 -1.55 9.45 -11.79
C ASN A 1134 -2.00 8.10 -12.42
N PRO A 1135 -1.78 6.98 -11.71
CA PRO A 1135 -2.02 5.63 -12.23
C PRO A 1135 -3.50 5.37 -12.60
N ASP A 1136 -4.45 5.94 -11.85
CA ASP A 1136 -5.88 5.73 -12.09
C ASP A 1136 -6.32 6.33 -13.42
N ASP A 1137 -5.89 7.54 -13.74
CA ASP A 1137 -6.22 8.20 -15.01
C ASP A 1137 -5.56 7.49 -16.20
N THR A 1138 -4.32 7.02 -16.04
CA THR A 1138 -3.63 6.19 -17.04
C THR A 1138 -4.40 4.90 -17.33
N LEU A 1139 -4.77 4.14 -16.29
CA LEU A 1139 -5.55 2.90 -16.45
C LEU A 1139 -6.92 3.18 -17.07
N ASN A 1140 -7.63 4.22 -16.60
CA ASN A 1140 -8.95 4.59 -17.13
C ASN A 1140 -8.91 5.00 -18.61
N ARG A 1141 -7.81 5.62 -19.09
CA ARG A 1141 -7.60 5.87 -20.51
C ARG A 1141 -7.34 4.58 -21.28
N ALA A 1142 -6.42 3.74 -20.81
CA ALA A 1142 -6.05 2.51 -21.50
C ALA A 1142 -7.21 1.51 -21.57
N ASN A 1143 -7.99 1.38 -20.51
CA ASN A 1143 -9.13 0.46 -20.41
C ASN A 1143 -10.24 0.76 -21.42
N ARG A 1144 -10.43 2.03 -21.83
CA ARG A 1144 -11.51 2.43 -22.74
C ARG A 1144 -11.39 1.82 -24.14
N ASP A 1145 -10.17 1.76 -24.65
CA ASP A 1145 -9.86 1.34 -26.02
C ASP A 1145 -8.89 0.14 -26.02
N TRP A 1146 -9.01 -0.75 -25.02
CA TRP A 1146 -8.17 -1.95 -24.93
C TRP A 1146 -8.64 -3.06 -25.91
N LEU A 1147 -7.98 -4.21 -25.88
CA LEU A 1147 -8.28 -5.33 -26.77
C LEU A 1147 -9.67 -5.93 -26.48
N ALA A 1148 -10.54 -5.96 -27.49
CA ALA A 1148 -11.82 -6.66 -27.40
C ALA A 1148 -11.61 -8.19 -27.32
N PRO A 1149 -12.32 -8.91 -26.43
CA PRO A 1149 -12.15 -10.37 -26.28
C PRO A 1149 -12.34 -11.17 -27.58
N SER A 1150 -13.17 -10.68 -28.51
CA SER A 1150 -13.40 -11.33 -29.81
C SER A 1150 -12.16 -11.38 -30.70
N ALA A 1151 -11.14 -10.54 -30.45
CA ALA A 1151 -9.91 -10.53 -31.24
C ALA A 1151 -8.98 -11.74 -30.94
N ILE A 1152 -9.21 -12.45 -29.83
CA ILE A 1152 -8.40 -13.60 -29.38
C ILE A 1152 -9.24 -14.88 -29.23
N SER A 1153 -10.47 -14.91 -29.77
CA SER A 1153 -11.41 -16.03 -29.59
C SER A 1153 -10.79 -17.38 -29.97
N ASP A 1154 -10.05 -17.42 -31.08
CA ASP A 1154 -9.56 -18.66 -31.69
C ASP A 1154 -8.41 -19.29 -30.89
N ALA A 1155 -7.70 -18.49 -30.08
CA ALA A 1155 -6.61 -18.95 -29.22
C ALA A 1155 -7.01 -19.08 -27.74
N THR A 1156 -8.24 -18.68 -27.40
CA THR A 1156 -8.75 -18.65 -26.02
C THR A 1156 -8.73 -20.02 -25.36
N GLU A 1157 -9.30 -21.04 -25.99
CA GLU A 1157 -9.43 -22.37 -25.39
C GLU A 1157 -8.05 -22.98 -25.09
N ARG A 1158 -7.10 -22.80 -26.01
CA ARG A 1158 -5.70 -23.23 -25.84
C ARG A 1158 -5.04 -22.51 -24.66
N TRP A 1159 -5.26 -21.21 -24.50
CA TRP A 1159 -4.73 -20.48 -23.35
C TRP A 1159 -5.37 -20.92 -22.04
N LEU A 1160 -6.70 -21.11 -21.99
CA LEU A 1160 -7.43 -21.55 -20.81
C LEU A 1160 -6.92 -22.91 -20.30
N ASP A 1161 -6.67 -23.86 -21.21
CA ASP A 1161 -6.10 -25.16 -20.85
C ASP A 1161 -4.70 -25.04 -20.23
N ARG A 1162 -3.89 -24.08 -20.69
CA ARG A 1162 -2.54 -23.82 -20.14
C ARG A 1162 -2.56 -23.00 -18.85
N ALA A 1163 -3.54 -22.12 -18.68
CA ALA A 1163 -3.76 -21.28 -17.50
C ALA A 1163 -4.38 -22.05 -16.32
N ARG A 1164 -4.83 -23.28 -16.55
CA ARG A 1164 -5.51 -24.11 -15.56
C ARG A 1164 -4.64 -24.33 -14.31
N GLY A 1165 -5.12 -23.84 -13.18
CA GLY A 1165 -4.45 -23.92 -11.87
C GLY A 1165 -3.44 -22.83 -11.59
N GLU A 1166 -3.34 -21.82 -12.44
CA GLU A 1166 -2.36 -20.74 -12.31
C GLU A 1166 -2.98 -19.49 -11.68
N ALA A 1167 -2.65 -19.21 -10.41
CA ALA A 1167 -3.20 -18.06 -9.67
C ALA A 1167 -2.92 -16.72 -10.34
N LYS A 1168 -1.74 -16.56 -10.94
CA LYS A 1168 -1.36 -15.37 -11.71
C LYS A 1168 -2.23 -15.18 -12.95
N ALA A 1169 -2.65 -16.26 -13.61
CA ALA A 1169 -3.51 -16.18 -14.77
C ALA A 1169 -4.93 -15.73 -14.39
N ALA A 1170 -5.45 -16.15 -13.22
CA ALA A 1170 -6.72 -15.65 -12.71
C ALA A 1170 -6.68 -14.14 -12.39
N ASP A 1171 -5.58 -13.65 -11.83
CA ASP A 1171 -5.40 -12.21 -11.60
C ASP A 1171 -5.32 -11.40 -12.89
N THR A 1172 -4.59 -11.90 -13.89
CA THR A 1172 -4.56 -11.26 -15.20
C THR A 1172 -5.93 -11.31 -15.87
N LEU A 1173 -6.68 -12.41 -15.73
CA LEU A 1173 -8.06 -12.50 -16.21
C LEU A 1173 -8.95 -11.46 -15.53
N ALA A 1174 -8.86 -11.27 -14.22
CA ALA A 1174 -9.62 -10.25 -13.50
C ALA A 1174 -9.29 -8.83 -14.01
N ARG A 1175 -7.99 -8.54 -14.24
CA ARG A 1175 -7.55 -7.27 -14.83
C ARG A 1175 -8.04 -7.08 -16.27
N PHE A 1176 -8.01 -8.13 -17.09
CA PHE A 1176 -8.52 -8.09 -18.46
C PHE A 1176 -10.03 -7.89 -18.48
N ALA A 1177 -10.77 -8.59 -17.60
CA ALA A 1177 -12.21 -8.44 -17.49
C ALA A 1177 -12.63 -6.98 -17.23
N ARG A 1178 -11.88 -6.24 -16.39
CA ARG A 1178 -12.12 -4.81 -16.14
C ARG A 1178 -11.98 -3.92 -17.38
N THR A 1179 -11.29 -4.36 -18.44
CA THR A 1179 -11.22 -3.63 -19.72
C THR A 1179 -12.40 -3.94 -20.65
N THR A 1180 -13.37 -4.74 -20.20
CA THR A 1180 -14.50 -5.21 -21.01
C THR A 1180 -15.85 -4.76 -20.44
N PRO A 1181 -16.92 -4.71 -21.24
CA PRO A 1181 -18.27 -4.40 -20.75
C PRO A 1181 -18.73 -5.40 -19.68
N SER A 1182 -19.49 -4.92 -18.69
CA SER A 1182 -20.02 -5.77 -17.60
C SER A 1182 -20.77 -7.00 -18.11
N THR A 1183 -21.46 -6.88 -19.25
CA THR A 1183 -22.16 -7.98 -19.92
C THR A 1183 -21.26 -9.16 -20.27
N TRP A 1184 -20.05 -8.88 -20.73
CA TRP A 1184 -19.06 -9.92 -21.02
C TRP A 1184 -18.48 -10.50 -19.74
N GLN A 1185 -18.20 -9.65 -18.75
CA GLN A 1185 -17.56 -10.07 -17.50
C GLN A 1185 -18.36 -11.15 -16.76
N TYR A 1186 -19.68 -11.00 -16.62
CA TYR A 1186 -20.49 -12.03 -15.96
C TYR A 1186 -20.83 -13.22 -16.88
N ALA A 1187 -20.99 -13.01 -18.19
CA ALA A 1187 -21.43 -14.07 -19.11
C ALA A 1187 -20.29 -14.98 -19.58
N THR A 1188 -19.07 -14.44 -19.70
CA THR A 1188 -17.89 -15.14 -20.23
C THR A 1188 -16.72 -15.12 -19.24
N GLY A 1189 -16.44 -13.97 -18.62
CA GLY A 1189 -15.34 -13.82 -17.66
C GLY A 1189 -15.47 -14.74 -16.44
N LEU A 1190 -16.64 -14.79 -15.79
CA LEU A 1190 -16.89 -15.71 -14.65
C LEU A 1190 -16.71 -17.19 -15.03
N PRO A 1191 -17.26 -17.68 -16.16
CA PRO A 1191 -16.94 -19.02 -16.65
C PRO A 1191 -15.45 -19.29 -16.88
N TRP A 1192 -14.70 -18.32 -17.42
CA TRP A 1192 -13.25 -18.48 -17.61
C TRP A 1192 -12.53 -18.57 -16.27
N LEU A 1193 -12.91 -17.77 -15.28
CA LEU A 1193 -12.32 -17.83 -13.94
C LEU A 1193 -12.54 -19.20 -13.30
N GLU A 1194 -13.76 -19.74 -13.38
CA GLU A 1194 -14.08 -21.08 -12.85
C GLU A 1194 -13.25 -22.17 -13.56
N HIS A 1195 -13.04 -22.05 -14.88
CA HIS A 1195 -12.17 -22.96 -15.64
C HIS A 1195 -10.69 -22.85 -15.25
N VAL A 1196 -10.19 -21.62 -15.07
CA VAL A 1196 -8.80 -21.38 -14.63
C VAL A 1196 -8.58 -21.98 -13.23
N ILE A 1197 -9.55 -21.85 -12.33
CA ILE A 1197 -9.46 -22.44 -10.99
C ILE A 1197 -9.52 -23.98 -11.04
N ASP A 1198 -10.38 -24.56 -11.89
CA ASP A 1198 -10.51 -26.01 -12.08
C ASP A 1198 -10.70 -26.79 -10.77
N GLY A 1199 -11.45 -26.19 -9.82
CA GLY A 1199 -11.69 -26.74 -8.49
C GLY A 1199 -10.50 -26.73 -7.52
N ARG A 1200 -9.32 -26.25 -7.93
CA ARG A 1200 -8.10 -26.16 -7.09
C ARG A 1200 -8.03 -24.87 -6.28
N TYR A 1201 -9.08 -24.57 -5.53
CA TYR A 1201 -9.22 -23.31 -4.79
C TYR A 1201 -8.06 -23.04 -3.79
N ASP A 1202 -7.44 -24.09 -3.26
CA ASP A 1202 -6.27 -24.04 -2.37
C ASP A 1202 -5.04 -23.37 -3.00
N ALA A 1203 -4.86 -23.51 -4.33
CA ALA A 1203 -3.77 -22.86 -5.04
C ALA A 1203 -3.99 -21.35 -5.28
N PHE A 1204 -5.24 -20.86 -5.15
CA PHE A 1204 -5.62 -19.47 -5.45
C PHE A 1204 -5.87 -18.65 -4.19
N ALA A 1205 -6.36 -19.28 -3.12
CA ALA A 1205 -6.69 -18.61 -1.87
C ALA A 1205 -5.50 -17.83 -1.30
N ASN A 1206 -5.70 -16.52 -1.04
CA ASN A 1206 -4.67 -15.57 -0.60
C ASN A 1206 -3.46 -15.41 -1.57
N HIS A 1207 -3.56 -15.92 -2.79
CA HIS A 1207 -2.53 -15.82 -3.85
C HIS A 1207 -2.97 -14.95 -5.04
N CYS A 1208 -4.21 -14.45 -5.03
CA CYS A 1208 -4.75 -13.53 -6.03
C CYS A 1208 -4.97 -12.13 -5.43
N TRP A 1209 -4.49 -11.10 -6.11
CA TRP A 1209 -4.64 -9.69 -5.68
C TRP A 1209 -5.82 -8.97 -6.33
N ASN A 1210 -6.26 -9.39 -7.51
CA ASN A 1210 -7.26 -8.69 -8.32
C ASN A 1210 -8.61 -9.40 -8.39
N VAL A 1211 -8.63 -10.72 -8.21
CA VAL A 1211 -9.85 -11.54 -8.34
C VAL A 1211 -10.94 -11.11 -7.38
N THR A 1212 -10.65 -10.98 -6.09
CA THR A 1212 -11.66 -10.66 -5.06
C THR A 1212 -12.20 -9.24 -5.21
N GLY A 1213 -11.34 -8.27 -5.55
CA GLY A 1213 -11.76 -6.91 -5.91
C GLY A 1213 -12.71 -6.90 -7.11
N TRP A 1214 -12.37 -7.63 -8.19
CA TRP A 1214 -13.23 -7.74 -9.37
C TRP A 1214 -14.57 -8.43 -9.05
N LEU A 1215 -14.58 -9.49 -8.25
CA LEU A 1215 -15.80 -10.16 -7.81
C LEU A 1215 -16.69 -9.24 -6.96
N THR A 1216 -16.10 -8.34 -6.17
CA THR A 1216 -16.81 -7.30 -5.41
C THR A 1216 -17.51 -6.32 -6.36
N GLU A 1217 -16.76 -5.75 -7.32
CA GLU A 1217 -17.27 -4.81 -8.34
C GLU A 1217 -18.42 -5.44 -9.15
N LEU A 1218 -18.29 -6.71 -9.55
CA LEU A 1218 -19.35 -7.46 -10.23
C LEU A 1218 -20.61 -7.62 -9.38
N ARG A 1219 -20.45 -7.89 -8.08
CA ARG A 1219 -21.58 -8.01 -7.16
C ARG A 1219 -22.29 -6.67 -6.95
N GLU A 1220 -21.54 -5.58 -6.93
CA GLU A 1220 -22.05 -4.21 -6.77
C GLU A 1220 -22.81 -3.72 -8.01
N THR A 1221 -22.27 -3.94 -9.21
CA THR A 1221 -22.90 -3.57 -10.48
C THR A 1221 -24.18 -4.36 -10.77
N GLY A 1222 -24.34 -5.53 -10.15
CA GLY A 1222 -25.54 -6.35 -10.18
C GLY A 1222 -25.43 -7.51 -11.17
N LEU A 1223 -25.48 -8.73 -10.66
CA LEU A 1223 -25.44 -9.96 -11.48
C LEU A 1223 -26.86 -10.27 -12.00
N PRO A 1224 -27.07 -10.33 -13.33
CA PRO A 1224 -28.38 -10.61 -13.89
C PRO A 1224 -28.69 -12.11 -13.84
N GLY A 1225 -29.87 -12.45 -13.30
CA GLY A 1225 -30.41 -13.81 -13.28
C GLY A 1225 -29.77 -14.73 -12.22
N THR A 1226 -30.37 -15.91 -12.05
CA THR A 1226 -29.96 -16.90 -11.04
C THR A 1226 -28.65 -17.60 -11.40
N ALA A 1227 -28.39 -17.87 -12.68
CA ALA A 1227 -27.21 -18.63 -13.11
C ALA A 1227 -25.88 -17.88 -12.87
N ALA A 1228 -25.81 -16.58 -13.15
CA ALA A 1228 -24.61 -15.78 -12.91
C ALA A 1228 -24.32 -15.63 -11.41
N LEU A 1229 -25.37 -15.43 -10.60
CA LEU A 1229 -25.26 -15.39 -9.15
C LEU A 1229 -24.79 -16.73 -8.57
N SER A 1230 -25.35 -17.86 -9.01
CA SER A 1230 -24.92 -19.19 -8.56
C SER A 1230 -23.45 -19.45 -8.89
N ARG A 1231 -22.97 -19.07 -10.09
CA ARG A 1231 -21.54 -19.26 -10.45
C ARG A 1231 -20.63 -18.39 -9.61
N TRP A 1232 -20.98 -17.11 -9.42
CA TRP A 1232 -20.24 -16.20 -8.54
C TRP A 1232 -20.15 -16.78 -7.11
N ARG A 1233 -21.27 -17.29 -6.59
CA ARG A 1233 -21.33 -17.93 -5.27
C ARG A 1233 -20.41 -19.15 -5.17
N ARG A 1234 -20.39 -20.03 -6.17
CA ARG A 1234 -19.49 -21.20 -6.17
C ARG A 1234 -18.01 -20.82 -6.12
N VAL A 1235 -17.60 -19.82 -6.90
CA VAL A 1235 -16.20 -19.35 -6.91
C VAL A 1235 -15.83 -18.74 -5.55
N VAL A 1236 -16.68 -17.86 -5.03
CA VAL A 1236 -16.48 -17.23 -3.72
C VAL A 1236 -16.46 -18.27 -2.60
N ASP A 1237 -17.37 -19.24 -2.63
CA ASP A 1237 -17.47 -20.29 -1.62
C ASP A 1237 -16.27 -21.23 -1.65
N GLY A 1238 -15.79 -21.62 -2.84
CA GLY A 1238 -14.60 -22.45 -2.96
C GLY A 1238 -13.34 -21.73 -2.48
N LEU A 1239 -13.15 -20.45 -2.83
CA LEU A 1239 -12.02 -19.64 -2.33
C LEU A 1239 -12.07 -19.49 -0.80
N ALA A 1240 -13.24 -19.20 -0.25
CA ALA A 1240 -13.42 -19.11 1.20
C ALA A 1240 -13.18 -20.45 1.89
N ALA A 1241 -13.67 -21.55 1.32
CA ALA A 1241 -13.47 -22.91 1.80
C ALA A 1241 -11.99 -23.33 1.78
N ALA A 1242 -11.21 -22.78 0.85
CA ALA A 1242 -9.77 -22.96 0.75
C ALA A 1242 -8.95 -22.05 1.69
N GLY A 1243 -9.55 -21.01 2.29
CA GLY A 1243 -8.88 -20.15 3.27
C GLY A 1243 -8.73 -18.69 2.89
N ASP A 1244 -9.36 -18.22 1.81
CA ASP A 1244 -9.24 -16.83 1.36
C ASP A 1244 -10.06 -15.86 2.23
N ARG A 1245 -9.39 -14.90 2.87
CA ARG A 1245 -10.02 -13.94 3.81
C ARG A 1245 -10.97 -12.97 3.13
N GLU A 1246 -10.58 -12.45 1.97
CA GLU A 1246 -11.38 -11.49 1.21
C GLU A 1246 -12.64 -12.17 0.63
N ALA A 1247 -12.52 -13.43 0.20
CA ALA A 1247 -13.67 -14.22 -0.23
C ALA A 1247 -14.68 -14.46 0.91
N VAL A 1248 -14.23 -14.60 2.17
CA VAL A 1248 -15.14 -14.72 3.33
C VAL A 1248 -15.92 -13.42 3.56
N GLU A 1249 -15.31 -12.26 3.38
CA GLU A 1249 -16.05 -10.98 3.44
C GLU A 1249 -17.08 -10.90 2.31
N LEU A 1250 -16.75 -11.37 1.10
CA LEU A 1250 -17.71 -11.50 -0.01
C LEU A 1250 -18.87 -12.47 0.31
N GLN A 1251 -18.64 -13.57 1.01
CA GLN A 1251 -19.71 -14.45 1.47
C GLN A 1251 -20.68 -13.70 2.39
N ARG A 1252 -20.14 -12.96 3.37
CA ARG A 1252 -20.92 -12.19 4.35
C ARG A 1252 -21.81 -11.13 3.73
N ILE A 1253 -21.48 -10.60 2.54
CA ILE A 1253 -22.35 -9.65 1.82
C ILE A 1253 -23.73 -10.26 1.51
N ASP A 1254 -23.81 -11.58 1.35
CA ASP A 1254 -25.01 -12.31 0.97
C ASP A 1254 -25.69 -13.06 2.15
N GLU A 1255 -25.06 -13.10 3.33
CA GLU A 1255 -25.53 -13.77 4.56
C GLU A 1255 -26.25 -12.79 5.49
#